data_AF-A0A1B7UWC2-F1
#
_entry.id   AF-A0A1B7UWC2-F1
#
_cell.length_a   1.000
_cell.length_b   1.000
_cell.length_c   1.000
_cell.angle_alpha   90.00
_cell.angle_beta   90.00
_cell.angle_gamma   90.00
#
_symmetry.space_group_name_H-M   'P 1'
#
loop_
_entity.id
_entity.type
_entity.pdbx_description
1 polymer ?
#
loop_
_entity_poly.entity_id
_entity_poly.type
_entity_poly.pdbx_seq_one_letter_code
_entity_poly.pdbx_strand_id
1 'polypeptide(L)'
;MANHQNKFNCFIIGEGTLPIQCAEILINQGHVIYGIISADASIINWAEGKNIPYIKPTDHLGEFLSQQPFDYLFSIVNRYVLPQEILELPRQFAINYHDAPLPRYAGVNVTSWALMNQEKTHGVTWHIMAAMVDAGDILKQVIIDIADDETALTLNGKCYESAINAFAQLVDELSSGTFVATKVNLNERTYFSRFKRLRAGGIISWKRCAYELDALIRALDFGFYPNPLGRPKLAIDSNLFIVSKLEVQGNLSNYPPGTITNIEPTYIKVSTASYDIALRQVLAINGQALSISYLVEKFGLQVGYQFCDLEPNQVKQIEKFDQSIVKHEAFWVERLGTLESITIPEAKQTASLHLKEPQYASARMFVPDEVITLWSQRHPQWHRSDFLAAAFITYLARIGGSGCFDIGFKDIELQRQLVGLESLFASVVPYRVNIDYEQSFAALKKQFEFTQLPLTYVRDVVTRYPSLRSLSDRGSEQFFPVVVERVETLEDYQGPLGSDLTFIISSDGKKCCWFYNTDVLDDDSIARMQEQFTVFLQGILTEPDQCIAYLPLLSEQQRREILLEWNDTQVDDPQDKCIHQLFESQVERTPDAVAVVFENQQLTYSQLNCQANQLAHYLRSHGVGADVLVGICVERSLEMVVGLLGILKAGGAYVPIDPEYPQERLTFMLEDAQVSVLLSQQKLVEKLQTHQENIVCLDTAWQLISQLSPENLISEVQGHNLAYVIYTSGSTGVPKGVAMNQLALCNLLLWQRQNVTISSGAKTLQFAPISFDVSFQEIFSTWCSGGTLLLIGEQLRREPLAVLGLLQEQAVERLFLPFVGLQQLAEVAIERELVISNLRQIITAGEQLQITPAISQWLSQLTDCTLHNHYGPSESHVVTSFTLTNSVETWPLLPPIGRPIANTQLYILDGNLQPVPVGVPGELHIGGVGLARGYLNRPELTQEKFIANPFSTYPNSRLYKTGDLARYLPDGNIEYLGRSDNQVKIRGFRIELGEIETVLSQYPHVQASCVIVREDIPGNKRLVAYIVPQKEQRATVSELRSFLTQKLPEYMGPQAFVILDSLPLTPNGKVDRRALPIPDLHAELTDQYVAPRTPTEEILSLIWAQVLKLEQVGIHDNFFTFGGHSLLATQLVSRIRTSFKVEL
;
A
#
# COMPACT_ATOMS: atom_id res chain seq x y z
N MET A 1 6.59 -34.95 -49.39
CA MET A 1 6.70 -35.01 -47.92
C MET A 1 5.41 -34.41 -47.38
N ALA A 2 4.60 -35.20 -46.68
CA ALA A 2 3.31 -34.78 -46.17
C ALA A 2 3.54 -33.81 -44.99
N ASN A 3 3.04 -32.57 -45.10
CA ASN A 3 2.96 -31.66 -43.95
C ASN A 3 2.01 -32.31 -42.93
N HIS A 4 2.52 -32.70 -41.76
CA HIS A 4 1.67 -33.00 -40.62
C HIS A 4 1.00 -31.69 -40.17
N GLN A 5 -0.24 -31.44 -40.60
CA GLN A 5 -1.08 -30.41 -39.99
C GLN A 5 -1.44 -30.87 -38.58
N ASN A 6 -1.02 -30.14 -37.55
CA ASN A 6 -1.46 -30.41 -36.19
C ASN A 6 -2.95 -30.09 -36.09
N LYS A 7 -3.74 -31.04 -35.59
CA LYS A 7 -5.15 -30.81 -35.24
C LYS A 7 -5.20 -30.20 -33.84
N PHE A 8 -6.14 -29.29 -33.65
CA PHE A 8 -6.35 -28.59 -32.39
C PHE A 8 -7.82 -28.62 -32.01
N ASN A 9 -8.10 -28.39 -30.73
CA ASN A 9 -9.44 -28.37 -30.20
C ASN A 9 -9.84 -26.95 -29.80
N CYS A 10 -11.09 -26.58 -29.99
CA CYS A 10 -11.54 -25.22 -29.76
C CYS A 10 -13.00 -25.11 -29.30
N PHE A 11 -13.32 -23.93 -28.78
CA PHE A 11 -14.69 -23.46 -28.59
C PHE A 11 -14.96 -22.26 -29.49
N ILE A 12 -16.22 -22.06 -29.86
CA ILE A 12 -16.67 -20.90 -30.64
C ILE A 12 -17.74 -20.16 -29.83
N ILE A 13 -17.62 -18.85 -29.71
CA ILE A 13 -18.67 -17.97 -29.18
C ILE A 13 -19.05 -16.94 -30.23
N GLY A 14 -20.35 -16.77 -30.49
CA GLY A 14 -20.79 -15.85 -31.53
C GLY A 14 -22.28 -15.85 -31.83
N GLU A 15 -22.69 -14.89 -32.67
CA GLU A 15 -24.06 -14.69 -33.11
C GLU A 15 -24.12 -14.54 -34.65
N GLY A 16 -25.24 -14.89 -35.28
CA GLY A 16 -25.42 -14.82 -36.74
C GLY A 16 -24.83 -16.00 -37.53
N THR A 17 -24.70 -15.85 -38.85
CA THR A 17 -24.32 -16.99 -39.73
C THR A 17 -22.81 -17.16 -39.94
N LEU A 18 -22.00 -16.15 -39.61
CA LEU A 18 -20.54 -16.21 -39.79
C LEU A 18 -19.86 -17.27 -38.90
N PRO A 19 -20.22 -17.44 -37.61
CA PRO A 19 -19.69 -18.53 -36.77
C PRO A 19 -19.95 -19.91 -37.37
N ILE A 20 -21.11 -20.12 -38.01
CA ILE A 20 -21.45 -21.39 -38.67
C ILE A 20 -20.47 -21.69 -39.80
N GLN A 21 -20.21 -20.71 -40.67
CA GLN A 21 -19.27 -20.89 -41.78
C GLN A 21 -17.84 -21.14 -41.30
N CYS A 22 -17.41 -20.46 -40.23
CA CYS A 22 -16.10 -20.69 -39.61
C CYS A 22 -16.02 -22.09 -38.98
N ALA A 23 -17.09 -22.54 -38.31
CA ALA A 23 -17.17 -23.87 -37.75
C ALA A 23 -17.12 -24.97 -38.84
N GLU A 24 -17.76 -24.75 -39.99
CA GLU A 24 -17.69 -25.67 -41.13
C GLU A 24 -16.27 -25.79 -41.71
N ILE A 25 -15.51 -24.69 -41.75
CA ILE A 25 -14.09 -24.72 -42.13
C ILE A 25 -13.28 -25.60 -41.18
N LEU A 26 -13.43 -25.39 -39.86
CA LEU A 26 -12.74 -26.18 -38.83
C LEU A 26 -13.07 -27.68 -38.94
N ILE A 27 -14.35 -28.01 -39.11
CA ILE A 27 -14.82 -29.40 -39.28
C ILE A 27 -14.24 -30.03 -40.55
N ASN A 28 -14.32 -29.32 -41.69
CA ASN A 28 -13.82 -29.82 -42.98
C ASN A 28 -12.31 -30.03 -42.97
N GLN A 29 -11.58 -29.21 -42.20
CA GLN A 29 -10.15 -29.37 -41.99
C GLN A 29 -9.83 -30.35 -40.85
N GLY A 30 -10.81 -30.97 -40.19
CA GLY A 30 -10.60 -32.05 -39.21
C GLY A 30 -10.20 -31.58 -37.81
N HIS A 31 -10.49 -30.34 -37.44
CA HIS A 31 -10.34 -29.81 -36.08
C HIS A 31 -11.56 -30.16 -35.22
N VAL A 32 -11.39 -30.20 -33.89
CA VAL A 32 -12.48 -30.56 -32.97
C VAL A 32 -13.08 -29.30 -32.36
N ILE A 33 -14.41 -29.18 -32.44
CA ILE A 33 -15.18 -28.13 -31.77
C ILE A 33 -15.87 -28.77 -30.57
N TYR A 34 -15.44 -28.44 -29.35
CA TYR A 34 -15.99 -29.03 -28.12
C TYR A 34 -17.34 -28.44 -27.74
N GLY A 35 -17.61 -27.21 -28.15
CA GLY A 35 -18.93 -26.62 -28.01
C GLY A 35 -19.04 -25.23 -28.59
N ILE A 36 -20.28 -24.75 -28.69
CA ILE A 36 -20.61 -23.41 -29.19
C ILE A 36 -21.44 -22.63 -28.16
N ILE A 37 -21.08 -21.37 -27.95
CA ILE A 37 -21.80 -20.47 -27.06
C ILE A 37 -22.56 -19.45 -27.90
N SER A 38 -23.89 -19.50 -27.86
CA SER A 38 -24.75 -18.62 -28.65
C SER A 38 -26.18 -18.57 -28.11
N ALA A 39 -26.84 -17.43 -28.26
CA ALA A 39 -28.28 -17.28 -28.10
C ALA A 39 -29.05 -17.37 -29.44
N ASP A 40 -28.36 -17.40 -30.59
CA ASP A 40 -28.97 -17.45 -31.93
C ASP A 40 -29.59 -18.82 -32.20
N ALA A 41 -30.90 -18.84 -32.45
CA ALA A 41 -31.63 -20.05 -32.78
C ALA A 41 -31.08 -20.78 -34.02
N SER A 42 -30.51 -20.04 -34.98
CA SER A 42 -29.94 -20.61 -36.21
C SER A 42 -28.64 -21.37 -35.94
N ILE A 43 -27.78 -20.82 -35.07
CA ILE A 43 -26.53 -21.48 -34.63
C ILE A 43 -26.88 -22.71 -33.79
N ILE A 44 -27.82 -22.58 -32.87
CA ILE A 44 -28.28 -23.67 -32.00
C ILE A 44 -28.81 -24.84 -32.85
N ASN A 45 -29.73 -24.56 -33.79
CA ASN A 45 -30.29 -25.60 -34.67
C ASN A 45 -29.19 -26.27 -35.53
N TRP A 46 -28.19 -25.50 -35.99
CA TRP A 46 -27.07 -26.05 -36.73
C TRP A 46 -26.18 -26.95 -35.85
N ALA A 47 -25.87 -26.52 -34.62
CA ALA A 47 -25.06 -27.28 -33.67
C ALA A 47 -25.75 -28.60 -33.28
N GLU A 48 -27.07 -28.57 -33.04
CA GLU A 48 -27.89 -29.76 -32.82
C GLU A 48 -27.82 -30.73 -34.00
N GLY A 49 -27.96 -30.22 -35.23
CA GLY A 49 -27.85 -31.03 -36.45
C GLY A 49 -26.47 -31.67 -36.67
N LYS A 50 -25.43 -31.17 -35.98
CA LYS A 50 -24.05 -31.68 -36.02
C LYS A 50 -23.63 -32.43 -34.75
N ASN A 51 -24.54 -32.59 -33.77
CA ASN A 51 -24.25 -33.14 -32.44
C ASN A 51 -23.11 -32.42 -31.69
N ILE A 52 -23.01 -31.10 -31.83
CA ILE A 52 -22.03 -30.28 -31.11
C ILE A 52 -22.71 -29.69 -29.86
N PRO A 53 -22.14 -29.85 -28.65
CA PRO A 53 -22.69 -29.24 -27.43
C PRO A 53 -22.82 -27.72 -27.56
N TYR A 54 -23.91 -27.14 -27.03
CA TYR A 54 -24.08 -25.70 -27.02
C TYR A 54 -24.65 -25.21 -25.69
N ILE A 55 -24.34 -23.96 -25.34
CA ILE A 55 -24.94 -23.25 -24.20
C ILE A 55 -25.30 -21.83 -24.58
N LYS A 56 -26.29 -21.27 -23.87
CA LYS A 56 -26.59 -19.83 -23.95
C LYS A 56 -25.60 -19.06 -23.05
N PRO A 57 -25.24 -17.81 -23.41
CA PRO A 57 -24.44 -16.94 -22.55
C PRO A 57 -25.14 -16.74 -21.19
N THR A 58 -24.54 -17.27 -20.10
CA THR A 58 -25.03 -17.19 -18.72
C THR A 58 -23.84 -17.10 -17.75
N ASP A 59 -24.13 -16.87 -16.46
CA ASP A 59 -23.12 -16.73 -15.40
C ASP A 59 -22.28 -18.01 -15.16
N HIS A 60 -22.65 -19.16 -15.76
CA HIS A 60 -21.95 -20.44 -15.65
C HIS A 60 -21.04 -20.75 -16.87
N LEU A 61 -20.72 -19.76 -17.71
CA LEU A 61 -19.90 -19.93 -18.90
C LEU A 61 -18.50 -20.51 -18.62
N GLY A 62 -17.87 -20.07 -17.52
CA GLY A 62 -16.55 -20.56 -17.09
C GLY A 62 -16.57 -22.05 -16.75
N GLU A 63 -17.61 -22.52 -16.05
CA GLU A 63 -17.77 -23.94 -15.72
C GLU A 63 -17.83 -24.80 -16.99
N PHE A 64 -18.63 -24.40 -17.98
CA PHE A 64 -18.77 -25.13 -19.25
C PHE A 64 -17.46 -25.20 -20.04
N LEU A 65 -16.75 -24.08 -20.16
CA LEU A 65 -15.46 -24.03 -20.87
C LEU A 65 -14.35 -24.80 -20.15
N SER A 66 -14.40 -24.88 -18.82
CA SER A 66 -13.41 -25.59 -18.00
C SER A 66 -13.55 -27.12 -18.03
N GLN A 67 -14.64 -27.68 -18.57
CA GLN A 67 -14.90 -29.13 -18.54
C GLN A 67 -13.89 -29.95 -19.34
N GLN A 68 -13.24 -29.36 -20.34
CA GLN A 68 -12.23 -30.02 -21.19
C GLN A 68 -11.16 -29.00 -21.57
N PRO A 69 -9.86 -29.34 -21.52
CA PRO A 69 -8.81 -28.44 -21.96
C PRO A 69 -8.80 -28.31 -23.48
N PHE A 70 -8.66 -27.09 -23.98
CA PHE A 70 -8.73 -26.76 -25.41
C PHE A 70 -7.66 -25.73 -25.79
N ASP A 71 -7.34 -25.62 -27.08
CA ASP A 71 -6.19 -24.83 -27.54
C ASP A 71 -6.57 -23.38 -27.83
N TYR A 72 -7.71 -23.14 -28.51
CA TYR A 72 -8.15 -21.81 -28.92
C TYR A 72 -9.62 -21.55 -28.59
N LEU A 73 -9.95 -20.30 -28.22
CA LEU A 73 -11.33 -19.80 -28.15
C LEU A 73 -11.55 -18.81 -29.30
N PHE A 74 -12.50 -19.07 -30.19
CA PHE A 74 -12.84 -18.15 -31.28
C PHE A 74 -14.07 -17.31 -30.92
N SER A 75 -13.88 -15.99 -30.76
CA SER A 75 -14.93 -15.01 -30.55
C SER A 75 -15.30 -14.36 -31.89
N ILE A 76 -16.48 -14.71 -32.41
CA ILE A 76 -16.91 -14.37 -33.78
C ILE A 76 -18.24 -13.61 -33.72
N VAL A 77 -18.23 -12.30 -33.96
CA VAL A 77 -19.46 -11.46 -33.87
C VAL A 77 -20.10 -11.57 -32.48
N ASN A 78 -19.27 -11.75 -31.45
CA ASN A 78 -19.71 -11.86 -30.07
C ASN A 78 -20.16 -10.48 -29.54
N ARG A 79 -21.34 -10.43 -28.92
CA ARG A 79 -21.91 -9.20 -28.34
C ARG A 79 -21.58 -9.02 -26.85
N TYR A 80 -20.96 -10.02 -26.22
CA TYR A 80 -20.66 -10.05 -24.80
C TYR A 80 -19.17 -9.79 -24.54
N VAL A 81 -18.86 -8.97 -23.54
CA VAL A 81 -17.48 -8.82 -23.05
C VAL A 81 -17.14 -10.09 -22.27
N LEU A 82 -16.05 -10.76 -22.66
CA LEU A 82 -15.58 -11.96 -21.98
C LEU A 82 -14.73 -11.55 -20.76
N PRO A 83 -15.04 -12.07 -19.55
CA PRO A 83 -14.21 -11.90 -18.36
C PRO A 83 -12.79 -12.40 -18.58
N GLN A 84 -11.82 -11.81 -17.88
CA GLN A 84 -10.40 -12.17 -18.01
C GLN A 84 -10.16 -13.66 -17.70
N GLU A 85 -10.86 -14.20 -16.70
CA GLU A 85 -10.77 -15.60 -16.28
C GLU A 85 -11.10 -16.56 -17.42
N ILE A 86 -11.97 -16.15 -18.36
CA ILE A 86 -12.35 -16.95 -19.54
C ILE A 86 -11.29 -16.87 -20.64
N LEU A 87 -10.68 -15.70 -20.81
CA LEU A 87 -9.64 -15.47 -21.82
C LEU A 87 -8.34 -16.23 -21.51
N GLU A 88 -8.14 -16.61 -20.26
CA GLU A 88 -6.98 -17.38 -19.77
C GLU A 88 -7.19 -18.92 -19.82
N LEU A 89 -8.41 -19.40 -20.10
CA LEU A 89 -8.70 -20.85 -20.22
C LEU A 89 -8.05 -21.57 -21.42
N PRO A 90 -7.94 -20.99 -22.63
CA PRO A 90 -7.31 -21.67 -23.76
C PRO A 90 -5.82 -21.89 -23.51
N ARG A 91 -5.28 -23.05 -23.89
CA ARG A 91 -3.84 -23.34 -23.74
C ARG A 91 -2.94 -22.41 -24.56
N GLN A 92 -3.45 -21.90 -25.68
CA GLN A 92 -2.73 -20.93 -26.51
C GLN A 92 -3.25 -19.53 -26.22
N PHE A 93 -4.37 -19.16 -26.82
CA PHE A 93 -5.01 -17.85 -26.60
C PHE A 93 -6.41 -17.79 -27.22
N ALA A 94 -7.19 -16.79 -26.81
CA ALA A 94 -8.46 -16.44 -27.45
C ALA A 94 -8.24 -15.51 -28.65
N ILE A 95 -9.03 -15.71 -29.71
CA ILE A 95 -8.95 -14.99 -30.98
C ILE A 95 -10.29 -14.31 -31.25
N ASN A 96 -10.28 -13.03 -31.58
CA ASN A 96 -11.48 -12.25 -31.85
C ASN A 96 -11.55 -11.71 -33.27
N TYR A 97 -12.76 -11.65 -33.81
CA TYR A 97 -13.11 -11.11 -35.12
C TYR A 97 -13.61 -9.67 -35.02
N HIS A 98 -13.13 -8.81 -35.93
CA HIS A 98 -13.69 -7.48 -36.18
C HIS A 98 -13.85 -7.18 -37.67
N ASP A 99 -14.98 -6.57 -38.03
CA ASP A 99 -15.24 -5.96 -39.34
C ASP A 99 -14.68 -4.53 -39.41
N ALA A 100 -13.45 -4.35 -38.94
CA ALA A 100 -12.70 -3.11 -39.12
C ALA A 100 -11.18 -3.37 -39.01
N PRO A 101 -10.32 -2.53 -39.62
CA PRO A 101 -8.90 -2.59 -39.36
C PRO A 101 -8.66 -2.03 -37.95
N LEU A 102 -8.19 -2.86 -37.02
CA LEU A 102 -7.69 -2.33 -35.75
C LEU A 102 -6.56 -1.32 -36.06
N PRO A 103 -6.65 -0.11 -35.48
CA PRO A 103 -7.30 0.13 -34.20
C PRO A 103 -8.61 0.93 -34.32
N ARG A 104 -9.42 0.70 -35.36
CA ARG A 104 -10.62 1.47 -35.69
C ARG A 104 -11.90 0.72 -35.34
N TYR A 105 -12.76 1.38 -34.57
CA TYR A 105 -14.18 1.08 -34.28
C TYR A 105 -14.51 -0.31 -33.68
N ALA A 106 -15.08 -0.34 -32.48
CA ALA A 106 -15.77 -1.52 -31.96
C ALA A 106 -17.26 -1.18 -31.79
N GLY A 107 -18.05 -1.47 -32.81
CA GLY A 107 -19.52 -1.35 -32.82
C GLY A 107 -20.10 -2.38 -33.79
N VAL A 108 -21.40 -2.70 -33.70
CA VAL A 108 -22.00 -3.82 -34.46
C VAL A 108 -22.42 -3.43 -35.91
N ASN A 109 -22.19 -2.17 -36.31
CA ASN A 109 -22.64 -1.62 -37.61
C ASN A 109 -21.56 -0.76 -38.29
N VAL A 110 -20.29 -1.19 -38.27
CA VAL A 110 -19.14 -0.37 -38.67
C VAL A 110 -19.14 0.00 -40.16
N THR A 111 -19.67 -0.87 -41.02
CA THR A 111 -19.80 -0.61 -42.46
C THR A 111 -20.70 0.60 -42.78
N SER A 112 -21.76 0.81 -42.00
CA SER A 112 -22.63 1.98 -42.15
C SER A 112 -21.89 3.27 -41.82
N TRP A 113 -21.01 3.23 -40.82
CA TRP A 113 -20.17 4.36 -40.44
C TRP A 113 -19.10 4.69 -41.50
N ALA A 114 -18.47 3.67 -42.08
CA ALA A 114 -17.46 3.84 -43.13
C ALA A 114 -18.05 4.55 -44.36
N LEU A 115 -19.26 4.17 -44.77
CA LEU A 115 -19.98 4.82 -45.88
C LEU A 115 -20.38 6.26 -45.54
N MET A 116 -20.90 6.51 -44.33
CA MET A 116 -21.23 7.86 -43.88
C MET A 116 -20.02 8.80 -43.85
N ASN A 117 -18.81 8.28 -43.60
CA ASN A 117 -17.57 9.05 -43.61
C ASN A 117 -16.86 9.08 -44.97
N GLN A 118 -17.46 8.49 -46.00
CA GLN A 118 -16.88 8.40 -47.35
C GLN A 118 -15.48 7.78 -47.33
N GLU A 119 -15.29 6.76 -46.48
CA GLU A 119 -14.05 6.00 -46.46
C GLU A 119 -13.85 5.31 -47.81
N LYS A 120 -12.59 5.15 -48.22
CA LYS A 120 -12.21 4.49 -49.48
C LYS A 120 -11.83 3.03 -49.30
N THR A 121 -11.56 2.61 -48.07
CA THR A 121 -11.13 1.26 -47.73
C THR A 121 -11.75 0.84 -46.40
N HIS A 122 -12.13 -0.43 -46.30
CA HIS A 122 -12.57 -1.09 -45.08
C HIS A 122 -11.66 -2.28 -44.76
N GLY A 123 -11.78 -2.89 -43.59
CA GLY A 123 -10.92 -4.00 -43.22
C GLY A 123 -11.62 -5.06 -42.39
N VAL A 124 -11.12 -6.28 -42.45
CA VAL A 124 -11.53 -7.42 -41.62
C VAL A 124 -10.30 -7.93 -40.88
N THR A 125 -10.39 -8.07 -39.56
CA THR A 125 -9.24 -8.38 -38.70
C THR A 125 -9.54 -9.52 -37.74
N TRP A 126 -8.55 -10.40 -37.56
CA TRP A 126 -8.48 -11.45 -36.54
C TRP A 126 -7.28 -11.19 -35.64
N HIS A 127 -7.48 -11.13 -34.32
CA HIS A 127 -6.45 -10.69 -33.35
C HIS A 127 -6.55 -11.43 -32.02
N ILE A 128 -5.46 -11.43 -31.26
CA ILE A 128 -5.37 -12.07 -29.94
C ILE A 128 -6.08 -11.21 -28.88
N MET A 129 -6.83 -11.84 -27.98
CA MET A 129 -7.46 -11.19 -26.84
C MET A 129 -6.59 -11.29 -25.58
N ALA A 130 -6.39 -10.17 -24.88
CA ALA A 130 -5.86 -10.09 -23.51
C ALA A 130 -6.51 -8.90 -22.77
N ALA A 131 -6.61 -8.96 -21.43
CA ALA A 131 -7.12 -7.90 -20.57
C ALA A 131 -8.44 -7.24 -21.08
N MET A 132 -9.53 -8.00 -21.02
CA MET A 132 -10.93 -7.61 -21.26
C MET A 132 -11.34 -7.24 -22.70
N VAL A 133 -10.47 -6.91 -23.67
CA VAL A 133 -10.95 -6.70 -25.07
C VAL A 133 -9.95 -7.04 -26.20
N ASP A 134 -8.63 -6.82 -26.09
CA ASP A 134 -7.67 -6.95 -27.23
C ASP A 134 -6.21 -6.75 -26.79
N ALA A 135 -5.29 -7.63 -27.21
CA ALA A 135 -3.84 -7.52 -26.90
C ALA A 135 -3.08 -6.55 -27.84
N GLY A 136 -3.68 -6.13 -28.94
CA GLY A 136 -3.03 -5.36 -30.01
C GLY A 136 -2.23 -6.22 -30.98
N ASP A 137 -2.34 -7.54 -30.87
CA ASP A 137 -1.58 -8.52 -31.64
C ASP A 137 -2.45 -9.08 -32.78
N ILE A 138 -2.29 -8.53 -33.98
CA ILE A 138 -3.06 -8.91 -35.17
C ILE A 138 -2.48 -10.18 -35.78
N LEU A 139 -3.32 -11.21 -35.93
CA LEU A 139 -2.97 -12.47 -36.59
C LEU A 139 -3.24 -12.41 -38.09
N LYS A 140 -4.36 -11.81 -38.49
CA LYS A 140 -4.74 -11.69 -39.91
C LYS A 140 -5.53 -10.41 -40.16
N GLN A 141 -5.25 -9.73 -41.27
CA GLN A 141 -6.00 -8.57 -41.70
C GLN A 141 -6.18 -8.56 -43.22
N VAL A 142 -7.40 -8.27 -43.68
CA VAL A 142 -7.75 -8.10 -45.09
C VAL A 142 -8.34 -6.72 -45.29
N ILE A 143 -7.83 -5.97 -46.27
CA ILE A 143 -8.35 -4.64 -46.64
C ILE A 143 -9.21 -4.77 -47.90
N ILE A 144 -10.36 -4.11 -47.90
CA ILE A 144 -11.40 -4.16 -48.92
C ILE A 144 -11.62 -2.74 -49.44
N ASP A 145 -11.66 -2.53 -50.75
CA ASP A 145 -11.98 -1.21 -51.33
C ASP A 145 -13.48 -0.93 -51.27
N ILE A 146 -13.82 0.31 -50.89
CA ILE A 146 -15.19 0.82 -50.85
C ILE A 146 -15.47 1.60 -52.15
N ALA A 147 -16.45 1.13 -52.94
CA ALA A 147 -16.88 1.80 -54.15
C ALA A 147 -17.80 2.99 -53.85
N ASP A 148 -17.86 3.98 -54.75
CA ASP A 148 -18.64 5.21 -54.54
C ASP A 148 -20.17 4.98 -54.48
N ASP A 149 -20.66 3.85 -55.03
CA ASP A 149 -22.07 3.44 -55.05
C ASP A 149 -22.40 2.36 -54.00
N GLU A 150 -21.46 2.06 -53.11
CA GLU A 150 -21.61 0.96 -52.16
C GLU A 150 -22.64 1.26 -51.06
N THR A 151 -23.50 0.28 -50.79
CA THR A 151 -24.47 0.31 -49.68
C THR A 151 -23.94 -0.47 -48.47
N ALA A 152 -24.50 -0.22 -47.28
CA ALA A 152 -24.11 -0.96 -46.08
C ALA A 152 -24.30 -2.48 -46.25
N LEU A 153 -25.34 -2.89 -46.98
CA LEU A 153 -25.61 -4.29 -47.28
C LEU A 153 -24.54 -4.91 -48.19
N THR A 154 -24.16 -4.21 -49.27
CA THR A 154 -23.15 -4.72 -50.21
C THR A 154 -21.75 -4.76 -49.58
N LEU A 155 -21.40 -3.76 -48.76
CA LEU A 155 -20.14 -3.76 -48.01
C LEU A 155 -20.10 -4.86 -46.95
N ASN A 156 -21.20 -5.07 -46.20
CA ASN A 156 -21.34 -6.19 -45.28
C ASN A 156 -21.14 -7.54 -45.98
N GLY A 157 -21.66 -7.69 -47.20
CA GLY A 157 -21.44 -8.87 -48.04
C GLY A 157 -19.96 -9.11 -48.34
N LYS A 158 -19.22 -8.07 -48.78
CA LYS A 158 -17.77 -8.18 -49.01
C LYS A 158 -16.98 -8.51 -47.74
N CYS A 159 -17.35 -7.90 -46.61
CA CYS A 159 -16.73 -8.18 -45.32
C CYS A 159 -16.96 -9.63 -44.89
N TYR A 160 -18.19 -10.13 -45.06
CA TYR A 160 -18.56 -11.50 -44.75
C TYR A 160 -17.74 -12.52 -45.55
N GLU A 161 -17.62 -12.33 -46.87
CA GLU A 161 -16.79 -13.21 -47.72
C GLU A 161 -15.31 -13.13 -47.36
N SER A 162 -14.79 -11.92 -47.12
CA SER A 162 -13.40 -11.69 -46.74
C SER A 162 -13.07 -12.30 -45.38
N ALA A 163 -14.01 -12.27 -44.42
CA ALA A 163 -13.88 -12.88 -43.10
C ALA A 163 -13.70 -14.40 -43.19
N ILE A 164 -14.53 -15.06 -44.00
CA ILE A 164 -14.46 -16.52 -44.22
C ILE A 164 -13.13 -16.91 -44.86
N ASN A 165 -12.71 -16.18 -45.90
CA ASN A 165 -11.44 -16.44 -46.59
C ASN A 165 -10.23 -16.21 -45.68
N ALA A 166 -10.24 -15.13 -44.88
CA ALA A 166 -9.20 -14.84 -43.91
C ALA A 166 -9.14 -15.88 -42.80
N PHE A 167 -10.30 -16.36 -42.32
CA PHE A 167 -10.39 -17.40 -41.30
C PHE A 167 -9.82 -18.72 -41.79
N ALA A 168 -10.13 -19.14 -43.02
CA ALA A 168 -9.56 -20.35 -43.61
C ALA A 168 -8.02 -20.32 -43.65
N GLN A 169 -7.44 -19.18 -44.06
CA GLN A 169 -5.98 -19.00 -44.03
C GLN A 169 -5.42 -19.00 -42.60
N LEU A 170 -6.11 -18.36 -41.66
CA LEU A 170 -5.72 -18.34 -40.26
C LEU A 170 -5.69 -19.77 -39.67
N VAL A 171 -6.69 -20.59 -39.94
CA VAL A 171 -6.72 -21.98 -39.44
C VAL A 171 -5.55 -22.79 -40.02
N ASP A 172 -5.21 -22.61 -41.30
CA ASP A 172 -4.04 -23.27 -41.91
C ASP A 172 -2.72 -22.84 -41.23
N GLU A 173 -2.58 -21.55 -40.92
CA GLU A 173 -1.41 -20.98 -40.22
C GLU A 173 -1.31 -21.48 -38.76
N LEU A 174 -2.42 -21.53 -38.03
CA LEU A 174 -2.49 -22.07 -36.67
C LEU A 174 -2.15 -23.57 -36.64
N SER A 175 -2.65 -24.34 -37.61
CA SER A 175 -2.41 -25.79 -37.72
C SER A 175 -0.98 -26.15 -38.08
N SER A 176 -0.27 -25.25 -38.76
CA SER A 176 1.13 -25.41 -39.15
C SER A 176 2.10 -24.75 -38.16
N GLY A 177 1.60 -23.99 -37.19
CA GLY A 177 2.41 -23.19 -36.26
C GLY A 177 3.19 -22.07 -36.94
N THR A 178 2.73 -21.58 -38.10
CA THR A 178 3.45 -20.58 -38.93
C THR A 178 2.89 -19.16 -38.80
N PHE A 179 1.91 -18.95 -37.92
CA PHE A 179 1.31 -17.63 -37.70
C PHE A 179 2.33 -16.65 -37.12
N VAL A 180 2.21 -15.36 -37.49
CA VAL A 180 3.02 -14.27 -36.94
C VAL A 180 2.08 -13.17 -36.48
N ALA A 181 2.09 -12.87 -35.18
CA ALA A 181 1.35 -11.76 -34.63
C ALA A 181 2.07 -10.43 -34.90
N THR A 182 1.35 -9.45 -35.44
CA THR A 182 1.86 -8.08 -35.62
C THR A 182 1.36 -7.20 -34.49
N LYS A 183 2.28 -6.70 -33.68
CA LYS A 183 1.94 -5.82 -32.55
C LYS A 183 1.65 -4.40 -33.02
N VAL A 184 0.46 -3.90 -32.69
CA VAL A 184 0.01 -2.53 -32.97
C VAL A 184 0.01 -1.72 -31.69
N ASN A 185 0.44 -0.46 -31.79
CA ASN A 185 0.42 0.45 -30.65
C ASN A 185 -1.03 0.81 -30.28
N LEU A 186 -1.50 0.26 -29.16
CA LEU A 186 -2.86 0.48 -28.65
C LEU A 186 -3.16 1.95 -28.30
N ASN A 187 -2.15 2.81 -28.10
CA ASN A 187 -2.35 4.25 -27.92
C ASN A 187 -2.75 4.95 -29.22
N GLU A 188 -2.64 4.27 -30.37
CA GLU A 188 -3.19 4.74 -31.64
C GLU A 188 -4.64 4.30 -31.86
N ARG A 189 -5.22 3.55 -30.90
CA ARG A 189 -6.62 3.14 -30.90
C ARG A 189 -7.51 4.32 -30.56
N THR A 190 -8.19 4.82 -31.58
CA THR A 190 -9.22 5.85 -31.41
C THR A 190 -10.52 5.34 -32.02
N TYR A 191 -11.61 5.42 -31.26
CA TYR A 191 -12.98 5.11 -31.73
C TYR A 191 -13.48 6.07 -32.81
N PHE A 192 -12.70 7.09 -33.17
CA PHE A 192 -12.97 8.07 -34.21
C PHE A 192 -11.70 8.26 -35.05
N SER A 193 -11.80 8.72 -36.30
CA SER A 193 -10.63 9.30 -36.96
C SER A 193 -10.08 10.39 -36.04
N ARG A 194 -8.77 10.39 -35.76
CA ARG A 194 -8.07 11.12 -34.68
C ARG A 194 -8.51 12.59 -34.42
N PHE A 195 -9.33 13.23 -35.27
CA PHE A 195 -9.74 14.64 -35.17
C PHE A 195 -11.17 15.00 -35.65
N LYS A 196 -12.08 14.05 -35.91
CA LYS A 196 -13.46 14.38 -36.35
C LYS A 196 -14.52 13.90 -35.36
N ARG A 197 -15.00 14.82 -34.52
CA ARG A 197 -16.23 14.64 -33.72
C ARG A 197 -17.46 14.79 -34.61
N LEU A 198 -18.60 14.27 -34.14
CA LEU A 198 -19.87 14.51 -34.81
C LEU A 198 -20.15 16.00 -34.90
N ARG A 199 -20.70 16.42 -36.04
CA ARG A 199 -21.15 17.80 -36.23
C ARG A 199 -22.09 18.21 -35.10
N ALA A 200 -21.92 19.44 -34.60
CA ALA A 200 -22.70 19.99 -33.48
C ALA A 200 -22.69 19.12 -32.20
N GLY A 201 -21.55 18.48 -31.90
CA GLY A 201 -21.40 17.65 -30.70
C GLY A 201 -22.29 16.41 -30.69
N GLY A 202 -22.83 15.98 -31.84
CA GLY A 202 -23.74 14.84 -31.97
C GLY A 202 -25.21 15.15 -31.66
N ILE A 203 -25.61 16.39 -31.46
CA ILE A 203 -27.03 16.76 -31.27
C ILE A 203 -27.80 16.46 -32.57
N ILE A 204 -28.90 15.72 -32.44
CA ILE A 204 -29.73 15.26 -33.56
C ILE A 204 -30.39 16.46 -34.23
N SER A 205 -30.31 16.52 -35.55
CA SER A 205 -31.16 17.41 -36.35
C SER A 205 -32.34 16.63 -36.90
N TRP A 206 -33.54 17.09 -36.57
CA TRP A 206 -34.78 16.43 -36.96
C TRP A 206 -35.11 16.58 -38.45
N LYS A 207 -34.42 17.51 -39.14
CA LYS A 207 -34.47 17.70 -40.59
C LYS A 207 -33.75 16.62 -41.41
N ARG A 208 -33.11 15.64 -40.76
CA ARG A 208 -32.47 14.50 -41.44
C ARG A 208 -33.49 13.40 -41.80
N CYS A 209 -33.11 12.55 -42.75
CA CYS A 209 -33.89 11.36 -43.10
C CYS A 209 -33.91 10.36 -41.93
N ALA A 210 -35.06 9.72 -41.69
CA ALA A 210 -35.24 8.78 -40.57
C ALA A 210 -34.25 7.61 -40.63
N TYR A 211 -34.00 7.06 -41.81
CA TYR A 211 -33.08 5.95 -42.00
C TYR A 211 -31.61 6.36 -41.82
N GLU A 212 -31.26 7.62 -42.12
CA GLU A 212 -29.92 8.15 -41.83
C GLU A 212 -29.71 8.34 -40.34
N LEU A 213 -30.74 8.81 -39.61
CA LEU A 213 -30.69 8.93 -38.15
C LEU A 213 -30.59 7.56 -37.46
N ASP A 214 -31.37 6.59 -37.94
CA ASP A 214 -31.30 5.20 -37.46
C ASP A 214 -29.90 4.60 -37.67
N ALA A 215 -29.37 4.71 -38.89
CA ALA A 215 -28.03 4.23 -39.22
C ALA A 215 -26.95 4.91 -38.35
N LEU A 216 -27.05 6.22 -38.14
CA LEU A 216 -26.14 6.98 -37.29
C LEU A 216 -26.15 6.49 -35.83
N ILE A 217 -27.33 6.28 -35.23
CA ILE A 217 -27.45 5.82 -33.84
C ILE A 217 -26.91 4.39 -33.69
N ARG A 218 -27.25 3.50 -34.63
CA ARG A 218 -26.78 2.10 -34.63
C ARG A 218 -25.28 1.97 -34.87
N ALA A 219 -24.69 2.84 -35.69
CA ALA A 219 -23.25 2.87 -35.96
C ALA A 219 -22.41 3.31 -34.75
N LEU A 220 -23.00 4.12 -33.87
CA LEU A 220 -22.31 4.75 -32.73
C LEU A 220 -22.74 4.15 -31.39
N ASP A 221 -23.42 3.01 -31.41
CA ASP A 221 -23.75 2.26 -30.20
C ASP A 221 -22.58 1.34 -29.82
N PHE A 222 -21.76 1.83 -28.89
CA PHE A 222 -20.56 1.14 -28.39
C PHE A 222 -20.84 0.18 -27.21
N GLY A 223 -22.12 -0.16 -26.96
CA GLY A 223 -22.51 -1.06 -25.87
C GLY A 223 -22.37 -0.44 -24.48
N PHE A 224 -21.74 -1.16 -23.55
CA PHE A 224 -21.69 -0.84 -22.11
C PHE A 224 -20.84 0.38 -21.73
N TYR A 225 -19.95 0.85 -22.61
CA TYR A 225 -19.10 2.02 -22.32
C TYR A 225 -19.78 3.30 -22.83
N PRO A 226 -20.28 4.18 -21.94
CA PRO A 226 -20.88 5.43 -22.37
C PRO A 226 -19.78 6.35 -22.92
N ASN A 227 -19.70 6.51 -24.24
CA ASN A 227 -19.03 7.65 -24.84
C ASN A 227 -20.06 8.78 -25.03
N PRO A 228 -20.15 9.76 -24.10
CA PRO A 228 -21.18 10.78 -24.18
C PRO A 228 -21.05 11.65 -25.42
N LEU A 229 -19.85 11.93 -25.93
CA LEU A 229 -19.66 12.83 -27.08
C LEU A 229 -19.70 12.13 -28.43
N GLY A 230 -19.34 10.85 -28.45
CA GLY A 230 -19.38 10.00 -29.63
C GLY A 230 -20.78 9.55 -30.04
N ARG A 231 -21.81 9.74 -29.21
CA ARG A 231 -23.17 9.27 -29.45
C ARG A 231 -24.14 10.40 -29.85
N PRO A 232 -25.16 10.10 -30.68
CA PRO A 232 -26.21 11.06 -30.98
C PRO A 232 -27.01 11.48 -29.75
N LYS A 233 -27.36 12.77 -29.66
CA LYS A 233 -28.02 13.37 -28.50
C LYS A 233 -29.35 14.01 -28.85
N LEU A 234 -30.28 13.89 -27.92
CA LEU A 234 -31.52 14.63 -27.88
C LEU A 234 -31.36 15.83 -26.95
N ALA A 235 -31.72 17.01 -27.45
CA ALA A 235 -31.84 18.21 -26.62
C ALA A 235 -33.30 18.40 -26.18
N ILE A 236 -33.52 18.57 -24.88
CA ILE A 236 -34.81 18.95 -24.28
C ILE A 236 -34.53 20.14 -23.37
N ASP A 237 -35.07 21.30 -23.74
CA ASP A 237 -34.72 22.59 -23.15
C ASP A 237 -33.19 22.80 -23.14
N SER A 238 -32.56 22.95 -21.97
CA SER A 238 -31.09 23.08 -21.79
C SER A 238 -30.39 21.75 -21.44
N ASN A 239 -31.10 20.63 -21.45
CA ASN A 239 -30.57 19.32 -21.06
C ASN A 239 -30.26 18.45 -22.30
N LEU A 240 -29.18 17.68 -22.23
CA LEU A 240 -28.80 16.74 -23.27
C LEU A 240 -28.93 15.30 -22.79
N PHE A 241 -29.44 14.46 -23.66
CA PHE A 241 -29.61 13.04 -23.41
C PHE A 241 -29.03 12.22 -24.55
N ILE A 242 -28.43 11.09 -24.24
CA ILE A 242 -27.92 10.16 -25.26
C ILE A 242 -29.10 9.37 -25.81
N VAL A 243 -29.23 9.30 -27.13
CA VAL A 243 -30.20 8.40 -27.76
C VAL A 243 -29.48 7.11 -28.14
N SER A 244 -29.86 6.01 -27.50
CA SER A 244 -29.22 4.70 -27.73
C SER A 244 -30.02 3.80 -28.67
N LYS A 245 -31.33 4.05 -28.83
CA LYS A 245 -32.18 3.26 -29.74
C LYS A 245 -33.34 4.05 -30.32
N LEU A 246 -33.47 4.00 -31.66
CA LEU A 246 -34.66 4.46 -32.38
C LEU A 246 -35.13 3.39 -33.38
N GLU A 247 -36.39 3.47 -33.80
CA GLU A 247 -36.97 2.59 -34.83
C GLU A 247 -37.75 3.41 -35.87
N VAL A 248 -37.38 3.29 -37.15
CA VAL A 248 -38.11 3.93 -38.25
C VAL A 248 -39.49 3.30 -38.40
N GLN A 249 -40.52 4.13 -38.42
CA GLN A 249 -41.90 3.73 -38.63
C GLN A 249 -42.27 4.02 -40.09
N GLY A 250 -42.80 3.05 -40.83
CA GLY A 250 -43.01 3.15 -42.29
C GLY A 250 -43.97 4.24 -42.79
N ASN A 251 -44.47 5.11 -41.92
CA ASN A 251 -45.39 6.20 -42.24
C ASN A 251 -44.82 7.55 -41.75
N LEU A 252 -44.97 8.62 -42.54
CA LEU A 252 -44.66 9.99 -42.14
C LEU A 252 -45.93 10.70 -41.69
N SER A 253 -45.93 11.23 -40.46
CA SER A 253 -47.03 12.05 -39.96
C SER A 253 -46.98 13.46 -40.53
N ASN A 254 -48.13 14.12 -40.66
CA ASN A 254 -48.23 15.48 -41.21
C ASN A 254 -47.86 16.59 -40.20
N TYR A 255 -46.82 16.36 -39.40
CA TYR A 255 -46.28 17.32 -38.43
C TYR A 255 -44.90 17.81 -38.88
N PRO A 256 -44.50 19.04 -38.50
CA PRO A 256 -43.14 19.52 -38.70
C PRO A 256 -42.09 18.53 -38.15
N PRO A 257 -40.90 18.44 -38.76
CA PRO A 257 -39.83 17.62 -38.22
C PRO A 257 -39.49 18.00 -36.77
N GLY A 258 -39.30 17.00 -35.92
CA GLY A 258 -39.01 17.14 -34.48
C GLY A 258 -40.25 17.19 -33.59
N THR A 259 -41.46 17.12 -34.15
CA THR A 259 -42.70 17.13 -33.37
C THR A 259 -43.06 15.74 -32.86
N ILE A 260 -43.43 15.65 -31.57
CA ILE A 260 -43.97 14.44 -30.94
C ILE A 260 -45.37 14.16 -31.52
N THR A 261 -45.55 12.98 -32.11
CA THR A 261 -46.80 12.57 -32.77
C THR A 261 -47.60 11.55 -31.96
N ASN A 262 -46.93 10.80 -31.06
CA ASN A 262 -47.55 9.92 -30.08
C ASN A 262 -46.61 9.70 -28.88
N ILE A 263 -47.16 9.42 -27.70
CA ILE A 263 -46.39 9.06 -26.50
C ILE A 263 -46.96 7.75 -25.95
N GLU A 264 -46.10 6.75 -25.79
CA GLU A 264 -46.41 5.47 -25.17
C GLU A 264 -45.48 5.24 -23.96
N PRO A 265 -45.83 4.35 -23.01
CA PRO A 265 -44.99 4.07 -21.84
C PRO A 265 -43.55 3.62 -22.17
N THR A 266 -43.34 3.09 -23.38
CA THR A 266 -42.05 2.51 -23.81
C THR A 266 -41.38 3.28 -24.95
N TYR A 267 -42.03 4.31 -25.52
CA TYR A 267 -41.42 5.11 -26.59
C TYR A 267 -42.12 6.45 -26.83
N ILE A 268 -41.39 7.41 -27.41
CA ILE A 268 -41.94 8.67 -27.95
C ILE A 268 -41.86 8.61 -29.47
N LYS A 269 -42.98 8.80 -30.16
CA LYS A 269 -43.01 8.86 -31.63
C LYS A 269 -42.76 10.30 -32.09
N VAL A 270 -41.84 10.50 -33.02
CA VAL A 270 -41.39 11.83 -33.48
C VAL A 270 -41.36 11.89 -35.00
N SER A 271 -41.87 12.98 -35.58
CA SER A 271 -41.79 13.24 -37.03
C SER A 271 -40.37 13.62 -37.45
N THR A 272 -39.93 13.18 -38.64
CA THR A 272 -38.64 13.57 -39.25
C THR A 272 -38.85 14.10 -40.67
N ALA A 273 -37.79 14.30 -41.47
CA ALA A 273 -37.93 14.76 -42.85
C ALA A 273 -38.54 13.72 -43.82
N SER A 274 -38.55 12.42 -43.48
CA SER A 274 -38.95 11.36 -44.42
C SER A 274 -39.92 10.32 -43.86
N TYR A 275 -39.77 9.93 -42.59
CA TYR A 275 -40.62 8.95 -41.89
C TYR A 275 -40.67 9.28 -40.40
N ASP A 276 -41.71 8.84 -39.68
CA ASP A 276 -41.67 8.97 -38.22
C ASP A 276 -40.65 7.98 -37.62
N ILE A 277 -40.13 8.31 -36.43
CA ILE A 277 -39.31 7.40 -35.63
C ILE A 277 -39.91 7.18 -34.25
N ALA A 278 -39.68 6.01 -33.66
CA ALA A 278 -39.97 5.73 -32.26
C ALA A 278 -38.67 5.81 -31.45
N LEU A 279 -38.55 6.80 -30.57
CA LEU A 279 -37.48 6.92 -29.57
C LEU A 279 -37.77 5.97 -28.41
N ARG A 280 -37.01 4.88 -28.28
CA ARG A 280 -37.28 3.84 -27.28
C ARG A 280 -36.37 3.90 -26.06
N GLN A 281 -35.12 4.30 -26.25
CA GLN A 281 -34.13 4.28 -25.18
C GLN A 281 -33.30 5.55 -25.20
N VAL A 282 -33.39 6.25 -24.08
CA VAL A 282 -32.73 7.52 -23.81
C VAL A 282 -31.94 7.35 -22.53
N LEU A 283 -30.67 7.75 -22.55
CA LEU A 283 -29.77 7.68 -21.39
C LEU A 283 -29.41 9.10 -20.94
N ALA A 284 -29.18 9.25 -19.65
CA ALA A 284 -28.46 10.41 -19.14
C ALA A 284 -27.01 10.42 -19.68
N ILE A 285 -26.34 11.57 -19.63
CA ILE A 285 -24.96 11.71 -20.11
C ILE A 285 -23.98 10.77 -19.37
N ASN A 286 -24.28 10.40 -18.12
CA ASN A 286 -23.51 9.42 -17.34
C ASN A 286 -23.77 7.96 -17.76
N GLY A 287 -24.63 7.72 -18.77
CA GLY A 287 -24.97 6.39 -19.28
C GLY A 287 -26.17 5.72 -18.61
N GLN A 288 -26.73 6.29 -17.55
CA GLN A 288 -27.89 5.72 -16.86
C GLN A 288 -29.14 5.74 -17.75
N ALA A 289 -29.82 4.60 -17.88
CA ALA A 289 -31.06 4.51 -18.64
C ALA A 289 -32.19 5.29 -17.96
N LEU A 290 -32.90 6.10 -18.73
CA LEU A 290 -34.05 6.87 -18.28
C LEU A 290 -35.34 6.27 -18.85
N SER A 291 -36.38 6.17 -18.01
CA SER A 291 -37.69 5.76 -18.50
C SER A 291 -38.33 6.89 -19.31
N ILE A 292 -39.09 6.53 -20.33
CA ILE A 292 -39.84 7.51 -21.14
C ILE A 292 -40.83 8.28 -20.26
N SER A 293 -41.51 7.59 -19.33
CA SER A 293 -42.43 8.23 -18.37
C SER A 293 -41.74 9.32 -17.54
N TYR A 294 -40.52 9.08 -17.07
CA TYR A 294 -39.74 10.08 -16.32
C TYR A 294 -39.45 11.33 -17.16
N LEU A 295 -39.04 11.14 -18.42
CA LEU A 295 -38.77 12.27 -19.33
C LEU A 295 -40.03 13.08 -19.63
N VAL A 296 -41.15 12.39 -19.86
CA VAL A 296 -42.44 13.03 -20.12
C VAL A 296 -42.91 13.86 -18.94
N GLU A 297 -42.86 13.31 -17.73
CA GLU A 297 -43.28 14.01 -16.51
C GLU A 297 -42.35 15.17 -16.16
N LYS A 298 -41.03 14.95 -16.18
CA LYS A 298 -40.03 15.95 -15.79
C LYS A 298 -40.01 17.17 -16.72
N PHE A 299 -40.17 16.95 -18.03
CA PHE A 299 -40.06 18.00 -19.04
C PHE A 299 -41.40 18.42 -19.64
N GLY A 300 -42.52 17.89 -19.12
CA GLY A 300 -43.86 18.23 -19.60
C GLY A 300 -44.09 17.92 -21.08
N LEU A 301 -43.50 16.82 -21.58
CA LEU A 301 -43.59 16.45 -23.00
C LEU A 301 -45.02 16.01 -23.34
N GLN A 302 -45.58 16.52 -24.44
CA GLN A 302 -46.92 16.20 -24.89
C GLN A 302 -46.98 16.06 -26.42
N VAL A 303 -48.02 15.40 -26.94
CA VAL A 303 -48.25 15.35 -28.40
C VAL A 303 -48.36 16.78 -28.94
N GLY A 304 -47.60 17.09 -30.00
CA GLY A 304 -47.45 18.43 -30.55
C GLY A 304 -46.24 19.22 -30.02
N TYR A 305 -45.57 18.76 -28.95
CA TYR A 305 -44.29 19.33 -28.50
C TYR A 305 -43.24 19.14 -29.60
N GLN A 306 -42.54 20.21 -29.98
CA GLN A 306 -41.49 20.17 -30.99
C GLN A 306 -40.12 20.30 -30.33
N PHE A 307 -39.28 19.28 -30.50
CA PHE A 307 -37.89 19.34 -30.09
C PHE A 307 -37.16 20.45 -30.86
N CYS A 308 -36.29 21.18 -30.16
CA CYS A 308 -35.51 22.25 -30.76
C CYS A 308 -34.41 21.68 -31.66
N ASP A 309 -34.36 22.12 -32.92
CA ASP A 309 -33.17 21.99 -33.74
C ASP A 309 -32.16 23.08 -33.32
N LEU A 310 -30.86 22.80 -33.43
CA LEU A 310 -29.82 23.83 -33.24
C LEU A 310 -29.83 24.84 -34.40
N GLU A 311 -29.77 26.12 -34.06
CA GLU A 311 -29.60 27.18 -35.03
C GLU A 311 -28.19 27.13 -35.67
N PRO A 312 -28.02 27.56 -36.94
CA PRO A 312 -26.72 27.51 -37.62
C PRO A 312 -25.57 28.19 -36.85
N ASN A 313 -25.87 29.23 -36.08
CA ASN A 313 -24.88 29.91 -35.23
C ASN A 313 -24.47 29.08 -34.01
N GLN A 314 -25.41 28.35 -33.37
CA GLN A 314 -25.12 27.45 -32.26
C GLN A 314 -24.26 26.26 -32.73
N VAL A 315 -24.59 25.70 -33.89
CA VAL A 315 -23.78 24.65 -34.54
C VAL A 315 -22.35 25.13 -34.74
N LYS A 316 -22.15 26.33 -35.31
CA LYS A 316 -20.81 26.92 -35.51
C LYS A 316 -20.08 27.20 -34.20
N GLN A 317 -20.79 27.61 -33.14
CA GLN A 317 -20.18 27.83 -31.82
C GLN A 317 -19.66 26.52 -31.22
N ILE A 318 -20.47 25.46 -31.25
CA ILE A 318 -20.07 24.12 -30.79
C ILE A 318 -18.87 23.62 -31.61
N GLU A 319 -18.93 23.72 -32.94
CA GLU A 319 -17.83 23.29 -33.83
C GLU A 319 -16.52 24.08 -33.58
N LYS A 320 -16.60 25.39 -33.35
CA LYS A 320 -15.44 26.23 -33.04
C LYS A 320 -14.84 25.87 -31.68
N PHE A 321 -15.69 25.54 -30.72
CA PHE A 321 -15.29 25.17 -29.36
C PHE A 321 -14.68 23.77 -29.31
N ASP A 322 -15.24 22.83 -30.07
CA ASP A 322 -14.68 21.50 -30.30
C ASP A 322 -13.25 21.61 -30.81
N GLN A 323 -13.03 22.46 -31.82
CA GLN A 323 -11.71 22.71 -32.40
C GLN A 323 -10.73 23.36 -31.42
N SER A 324 -11.18 24.22 -30.51
CA SER A 324 -10.28 24.79 -29.50
C SER A 324 -9.81 23.75 -28.50
N ILE A 325 -10.69 22.84 -28.05
CA ILE A 325 -10.34 21.84 -27.04
C ILE A 325 -9.49 20.70 -27.60
N VAL A 326 -9.70 20.30 -28.86
CA VAL A 326 -8.87 19.27 -29.53
C VAL A 326 -7.37 19.61 -29.45
N LYS A 327 -7.01 20.89 -29.47
CA LYS A 327 -5.61 21.34 -29.35
C LYS A 327 -4.97 21.02 -27.99
N HIS A 328 -5.79 20.89 -26.94
CA HIS A 328 -5.36 20.59 -25.58
C HIS A 328 -5.58 19.12 -25.20
N GLU A 329 -6.04 18.28 -26.13
CA GLU A 329 -6.35 16.88 -25.83
C GLU A 329 -5.10 16.10 -25.39
N ALA A 330 -3.99 16.25 -26.11
CA ALA A 330 -2.73 15.60 -25.74
C ALA A 330 -2.26 15.99 -24.33
N PHE A 331 -2.39 17.28 -23.99
CA PHE A 331 -2.11 17.80 -22.65
C PHE A 331 -2.97 17.09 -21.58
N TRP A 332 -4.27 16.92 -21.83
CA TRP A 332 -5.16 16.25 -20.88
C TRP A 332 -4.93 14.75 -20.78
N VAL A 333 -4.59 14.07 -21.89
CA VAL A 333 -4.24 12.64 -21.87
C VAL A 333 -3.01 12.40 -21.00
N GLU A 334 -1.96 13.19 -21.20
CA GLU A 334 -0.72 13.11 -20.40
C GLU A 334 -0.99 13.41 -18.93
N ARG A 335 -1.76 14.46 -18.65
CA ARG A 335 -2.08 14.89 -17.28
C ARG A 335 -2.96 13.88 -16.54
N LEU A 336 -3.96 13.31 -17.20
CA LEU A 336 -4.82 12.26 -16.63
C LEU A 336 -4.04 10.94 -16.42
N GLY A 337 -3.05 10.66 -17.28
CA GLY A 337 -2.21 9.46 -17.16
C GLY A 337 -1.18 9.53 -16.03
N THR A 338 -0.93 10.71 -15.46
CA THR A 338 0.09 10.96 -14.43
C THR A 338 -0.49 11.47 -13.12
N LEU A 339 -1.80 11.34 -12.90
CA LEU A 339 -2.48 11.88 -11.72
C LEU A 339 -1.90 11.34 -10.41
N GLU A 340 -1.57 12.24 -9.50
CA GLU A 340 -1.16 11.94 -8.14
C GLU A 340 -2.22 12.45 -7.17
N SER A 341 -2.94 11.56 -6.49
CA SER A 341 -3.95 11.97 -5.52
C SER A 341 -3.31 12.51 -4.24
N ILE A 342 -3.83 13.62 -3.72
CA ILE A 342 -3.56 14.03 -2.34
C ILE A 342 -4.39 13.19 -1.35
N THR A 343 -3.78 12.86 -0.22
CA THR A 343 -4.49 12.28 0.93
C THR A 343 -4.61 13.34 2.01
N ILE A 344 -5.81 13.53 2.55
CA ILE A 344 -6.01 14.42 3.71
C ILE A 344 -5.51 13.67 4.94
N PRO A 345 -4.55 14.22 5.71
CA PRO A 345 -3.97 13.56 6.88
C PRO A 345 -4.98 13.01 7.89
N GLU A 346 -6.05 13.75 8.15
CA GLU A 346 -7.09 13.38 9.11
C GLU A 346 -8.10 12.37 8.56
N ALA A 347 -7.99 11.98 7.28
CA ALA A 347 -8.87 11.00 6.66
C ALA A 347 -8.71 9.61 7.31
N LYS A 348 -9.83 8.99 7.65
CA LYS A 348 -9.89 7.61 8.12
C LYS A 348 -9.58 6.65 6.97
N GLN A 349 -8.61 5.77 7.15
CA GLN A 349 -8.33 4.69 6.19
C GLN A 349 -9.51 3.72 6.16
N THR A 350 -10.21 3.63 5.03
CA THR A 350 -11.45 2.85 4.93
C THR A 350 -11.39 1.92 3.71
N ALA A 351 -10.86 0.71 3.93
CA ALA A 351 -10.78 -0.34 2.92
C ALA A 351 -12.15 -0.98 2.58
N SER A 352 -13.24 -0.62 3.27
CA SER A 352 -14.47 -1.42 3.31
C SER A 352 -15.78 -0.66 3.00
N LEU A 353 -15.74 0.61 2.60
CA LEU A 353 -16.95 1.45 2.46
C LEU A 353 -17.73 1.29 1.15
N HIS A 354 -17.28 0.45 0.20
CA HIS A 354 -17.94 0.29 -1.10
C HIS A 354 -19.38 -0.26 -1.07
N LEU A 355 -19.94 -0.56 0.11
CA LEU A 355 -21.27 -1.14 0.28
C LEU A 355 -22.34 -0.17 0.81
N LYS A 356 -22.00 1.07 1.19
CA LYS A 356 -22.95 2.06 1.72
C LYS A 356 -22.80 3.41 0.99
N GLU A 357 -23.92 4.09 0.73
CA GLU A 357 -23.88 5.46 0.19
C GLU A 357 -23.17 6.40 1.20
N PRO A 358 -22.17 7.19 0.74
CA PRO A 358 -21.42 8.08 1.62
C PRO A 358 -22.29 9.18 2.18
N GLN A 359 -22.08 9.50 3.46
CA GLN A 359 -22.76 10.61 4.13
C GLN A 359 -21.91 11.86 4.06
N TYR A 360 -22.54 13.02 3.83
CA TYR A 360 -21.85 14.29 3.70
C TYR A 360 -22.37 15.31 4.70
N ALA A 361 -21.45 16.14 5.21
CA ALA A 361 -21.73 17.29 6.05
C ALA A 361 -21.05 18.55 5.47
N SER A 362 -21.42 19.71 6.01
CA SER A 362 -20.85 20.98 5.59
C SER A 362 -20.53 21.89 6.77
N ALA A 363 -19.33 22.48 6.77
CA ALA A 363 -18.92 23.49 7.74
C ALA A 363 -18.66 24.82 7.02
N ARG A 364 -19.41 25.87 7.39
CA ARG A 364 -19.26 27.21 6.81
C ARG A 364 -18.28 28.04 7.64
N MET A 365 -17.45 28.81 6.96
CA MET A 365 -16.45 29.69 7.57
C MET A 365 -16.55 31.09 6.95
N PHE A 366 -16.61 32.10 7.81
CA PHE A 366 -16.40 33.50 7.40
C PHE A 366 -14.92 33.80 7.48
N VAL A 367 -14.38 34.43 6.44
CA VAL A 367 -12.98 34.90 6.47
C VAL A 367 -12.90 36.03 7.50
N PRO A 368 -12.01 35.97 8.50
CA PRO A 368 -11.96 36.98 9.55
C PRO A 368 -11.76 38.39 8.99
N ASP A 369 -12.44 39.40 9.56
CA ASP A 369 -12.36 40.79 9.09
C ASP A 369 -10.93 41.34 9.11
N GLU A 370 -10.11 40.89 10.05
CA GLU A 370 -8.69 41.22 10.13
C GLU A 370 -7.91 40.73 8.91
N VAL A 371 -8.15 39.48 8.47
CA VAL A 371 -7.56 38.90 7.25
C VAL A 371 -7.99 39.71 6.02
N ILE A 372 -9.27 40.07 5.92
CA ILE A 372 -9.81 40.89 4.81
C ILE A 372 -9.15 42.28 4.81
N THR A 373 -8.96 42.87 5.99
CA THR A 373 -8.37 44.21 6.16
C THR A 373 -6.89 44.21 5.78
N LEU A 374 -6.10 43.28 6.31
CA LEU A 374 -4.67 43.13 6.02
C LEU A 374 -4.43 42.82 4.53
N TRP A 375 -5.23 41.93 3.95
CA TRP A 375 -5.18 41.62 2.51
C TRP A 375 -5.36 42.88 1.66
N SER A 376 -6.36 43.70 1.99
CA SER A 376 -6.68 44.92 1.24
C SER A 376 -5.56 45.96 1.30
N GLN A 377 -4.70 45.91 2.32
CA GLN A 377 -3.56 46.81 2.49
C GLN A 377 -2.30 46.34 1.75
N ARG A 378 -2.05 45.02 1.66
CA ARG A 378 -0.75 44.47 1.24
C ARG A 378 -0.74 43.71 -0.08
N HIS A 379 -1.89 43.25 -0.57
CA HIS A 379 -1.94 42.40 -1.77
C HIS A 379 -3.01 42.80 -2.80
N PRO A 380 -3.10 44.08 -3.22
CA PRO A 380 -4.10 44.52 -4.20
C PRO A 380 -3.99 43.81 -5.56
N GLN A 381 -2.86 43.15 -5.83
CA GLN A 381 -2.62 42.43 -7.06
C GLN A 381 -3.36 41.09 -7.17
N TRP A 382 -3.83 40.50 -6.06
CA TRP A 382 -4.64 39.29 -6.09
C TRP A 382 -6.13 39.65 -6.19
N HIS A 383 -6.95 38.77 -6.75
CA HIS A 383 -8.38 38.76 -6.44
C HIS A 383 -8.59 37.97 -5.14
N ARG A 384 -9.59 38.32 -4.32
CA ARG A 384 -9.79 37.68 -3.00
C ARG A 384 -10.05 36.18 -3.09
N SER A 385 -10.91 35.78 -4.04
CA SER A 385 -11.21 34.36 -4.25
C SER A 385 -9.99 33.57 -4.74
N ASP A 386 -9.14 34.15 -5.59
CA ASP A 386 -7.88 33.52 -6.05
C ASP A 386 -6.89 33.33 -4.91
N PHE A 387 -6.77 34.36 -4.05
CA PHE A 387 -5.92 34.30 -2.87
C PHE A 387 -6.36 33.17 -1.93
N LEU A 388 -7.66 33.05 -1.64
CA LEU A 388 -8.18 31.98 -0.78
C LEU A 388 -7.97 30.59 -1.39
N ALA A 389 -8.19 30.44 -2.69
CA ALA A 389 -7.94 29.18 -3.38
C ALA A 389 -6.46 28.79 -3.30
N ALA A 390 -5.55 29.72 -3.61
CA ALA A 390 -4.10 29.51 -3.52
C ALA A 390 -3.66 29.21 -2.09
N ALA A 391 -4.19 29.93 -1.09
CA ALA A 391 -3.90 29.72 0.31
C ALA A 391 -4.37 28.34 0.77
N PHE A 392 -5.59 27.93 0.42
CA PHE A 392 -6.11 26.62 0.78
C PHE A 392 -5.30 25.48 0.15
N ILE A 393 -4.95 25.61 -1.13
CA ILE A 393 -4.11 24.62 -1.82
C ILE A 393 -2.71 24.54 -1.21
N THR A 394 -2.13 25.67 -0.81
CA THR A 394 -0.82 25.72 -0.14
C THR A 394 -0.88 25.12 1.27
N TYR A 395 -1.96 25.40 2.00
CA TYR A 395 -2.25 24.77 3.28
C TYR A 395 -2.36 23.24 3.14
N LEU A 396 -3.12 22.76 2.14
CA LEU A 396 -3.23 21.33 1.85
C LEU A 396 -1.88 20.69 1.54
N ALA A 397 -1.02 21.36 0.77
CA ALA A 397 0.34 20.86 0.51
C ALA A 397 1.12 20.69 1.82
N ARG A 398 1.10 21.72 2.67
CA ARG A 398 1.81 21.72 3.96
C ARG A 398 1.34 20.60 4.88
N ILE A 399 0.03 20.40 5.05
CA ILE A 399 -0.47 19.30 5.90
C ILE A 399 -0.33 17.93 5.21
N GLY A 400 -0.41 17.86 3.88
CA GLY A 400 -0.26 16.62 3.13
C GLY A 400 1.20 16.15 3.01
N GLY A 401 2.17 16.99 3.38
CA GLY A 401 3.60 16.67 3.32
C GLY A 401 4.16 16.58 1.90
N SER A 402 3.39 16.93 0.86
CA SER A 402 3.81 16.91 -0.54
C SER A 402 3.48 18.24 -1.24
N GLY A 403 4.48 18.80 -1.92
CA GLY A 403 4.29 19.96 -2.79
C GLY A 403 3.71 19.60 -4.16
N CYS A 404 3.74 18.32 -4.56
CA CYS A 404 3.26 17.85 -5.86
C CYS A 404 2.10 16.88 -5.70
N PHE A 405 0.93 17.26 -6.22
CA PHE A 405 -0.30 16.46 -6.24
C PHE A 405 -1.32 17.08 -7.19
N ASP A 406 -2.39 16.35 -7.49
CA ASP A 406 -3.53 16.81 -8.27
C ASP A 406 -4.80 16.93 -7.40
N ILE A 407 -5.57 17.97 -7.66
CA ILE A 407 -6.92 18.19 -7.12
C ILE A 407 -7.90 18.40 -8.27
N GLY A 408 -9.20 18.27 -8.00
CA GLY A 408 -10.21 18.81 -8.91
C GLY A 408 -10.38 20.31 -8.71
N PHE A 409 -10.60 21.05 -9.79
CA PHE A 409 -10.89 22.48 -9.74
C PHE A 409 -12.13 22.80 -10.57
N LYS A 410 -13.05 23.58 -10.01
CA LYS A 410 -14.25 24.07 -10.71
C LYS A 410 -14.37 25.58 -10.57
N ASP A 411 -14.60 26.24 -11.69
CA ASP A 411 -14.67 27.69 -11.76
C ASP A 411 -15.97 28.20 -12.37
N ILE A 412 -16.52 29.27 -11.80
CA ILE A 412 -17.70 29.92 -12.33
C ILE A 412 -17.44 30.59 -13.70
N GLU A 413 -16.24 31.12 -13.96
CA GLU A 413 -15.94 31.74 -15.26
C GLU A 413 -15.88 30.71 -16.38
N LEU A 414 -15.36 29.51 -16.09
CA LEU A 414 -15.37 28.36 -16.99
C LEU A 414 -16.81 27.94 -17.30
N GLN A 415 -17.69 27.93 -16.29
CA GLN A 415 -19.10 27.58 -16.48
C GLN A 415 -19.87 28.62 -17.31
N ARG A 416 -19.57 29.93 -17.15
CA ARG A 416 -20.18 31.00 -17.96
C ARG A 416 -19.87 30.89 -19.45
N GLN A 417 -18.80 30.20 -19.84
CA GLN A 417 -18.48 29.92 -21.24
C GLN A 417 -19.33 28.79 -21.84
N LEU A 418 -20.08 28.05 -21.01
CA LEU A 418 -20.74 26.79 -21.36
C LEU A 418 -22.28 26.87 -21.36
N VAL A 419 -22.87 28.06 -21.37
CA VAL A 419 -24.34 28.25 -21.27
C VAL A 419 -25.10 27.43 -22.32
N GLY A 420 -25.88 26.44 -21.88
CA GLY A 420 -26.67 25.53 -22.71
C GLY A 420 -25.91 24.30 -23.25
N LEU A 421 -24.65 24.13 -22.88
CA LEU A 421 -23.78 23.02 -23.28
C LEU A 421 -23.04 22.39 -22.09
N GLU A 422 -23.37 22.77 -20.85
CA GLU A 422 -22.67 22.40 -19.61
C GLU A 422 -22.55 20.89 -19.45
N SER A 423 -23.61 20.17 -19.83
CA SER A 423 -23.65 18.70 -19.77
C SER A 423 -22.68 18.00 -20.72
N LEU A 424 -22.11 18.70 -21.70
CA LEU A 424 -21.11 18.12 -22.61
C LEU A 424 -19.71 18.09 -21.98
N PHE A 425 -19.40 18.97 -21.04
CA PHE A 425 -18.04 19.19 -20.55
C PHE A 425 -17.85 18.73 -19.11
N ALA A 426 -16.60 18.47 -18.73
CA ALA A 426 -16.29 18.27 -17.32
C ALA A 426 -16.45 19.60 -16.58
N SER A 427 -17.33 19.63 -15.58
CA SER A 427 -17.49 20.76 -14.66
C SER A 427 -16.30 20.90 -13.70
N VAL A 428 -15.57 19.82 -13.47
CA VAL A 428 -14.36 19.76 -12.64
C VAL A 428 -13.18 19.34 -13.52
N VAL A 429 -12.10 20.11 -13.51
CA VAL A 429 -10.87 19.84 -14.28
C VAL A 429 -9.69 19.52 -13.36
N PRO A 430 -8.75 18.64 -13.76
CA PRO A 430 -7.57 18.35 -12.94
C PRO A 430 -6.63 19.55 -12.81
N TYR A 431 -6.30 19.92 -11.58
CA TYR A 431 -5.31 20.94 -11.24
C TYR A 431 -4.09 20.32 -10.56
N ARG A 432 -2.94 20.33 -11.26
CA ARG A 432 -1.62 19.94 -10.74
C ARG A 432 -1.09 21.07 -9.88
N VAL A 433 -0.92 20.78 -8.61
CA VAL A 433 -0.25 21.60 -7.62
C VAL A 433 1.24 21.28 -7.66
N ASN A 434 2.08 22.32 -7.62
CA ASN A 434 3.53 22.18 -7.52
C ASN A 434 4.12 23.28 -6.64
N ILE A 435 4.15 23.06 -5.34
CA ILE A 435 4.56 24.08 -4.37
C ILE A 435 5.97 23.77 -3.89
N ASP A 436 6.86 24.72 -4.15
CA ASP A 436 8.20 24.76 -3.59
C ASP A 436 8.16 25.48 -2.24
N TYR A 437 8.45 24.75 -1.16
CA TYR A 437 8.36 25.30 0.20
C TYR A 437 9.43 26.34 0.53
N GLU A 438 10.49 26.44 -0.28
CA GLU A 438 11.52 27.48 -0.11
C GLU A 438 11.08 28.84 -0.66
N GLN A 439 10.03 28.88 -1.49
CA GLN A 439 9.50 30.11 -2.06
C GLN A 439 8.57 30.84 -1.09
N SER A 440 8.44 32.15 -1.28
CA SER A 440 7.41 32.96 -0.61
C SER A 440 6.02 32.70 -1.20
N PHE A 441 4.97 32.89 -0.40
CA PHE A 441 3.59 32.80 -0.91
C PHE A 441 3.32 33.80 -2.03
N ALA A 442 3.90 35.00 -1.96
CA ALA A 442 3.75 36.03 -2.99
C ALA A 442 4.27 35.59 -4.37
N ALA A 443 5.30 34.75 -4.42
CA ALA A 443 5.88 34.22 -5.66
C ALA A 443 4.94 33.27 -6.41
N LEU A 444 4.02 32.61 -5.69
CA LEU A 444 3.08 31.64 -6.25
C LEU A 444 1.99 32.27 -7.14
N LYS A 445 1.85 33.60 -7.16
CA LYS A 445 0.78 34.28 -7.89
C LYS A 445 0.64 33.85 -9.35
N LYS A 446 1.77 33.79 -10.07
CA LYS A 446 1.77 33.40 -11.49
C LYS A 446 1.36 31.94 -11.70
N GLN A 447 1.57 31.10 -10.69
CA GLN A 447 1.23 29.70 -10.75
C GLN A 447 -0.27 29.47 -10.57
N PHE A 448 -0.94 30.29 -9.75
CA PHE A 448 -2.37 30.19 -9.46
C PHE A 448 -3.25 31.07 -10.38
N GLU A 449 -2.90 31.16 -11.66
CA GLU A 449 -3.74 31.79 -12.68
C GLU A 449 -4.79 30.79 -13.19
N PHE A 450 -5.80 30.49 -12.36
CA PHE A 450 -6.83 29.46 -12.60
C PHE A 450 -7.63 29.66 -13.90
N THR A 451 -7.78 30.91 -14.35
CA THR A 451 -8.53 31.28 -15.55
C THR A 451 -7.90 30.80 -16.85
N GLN A 452 -6.64 30.32 -16.83
CA GLN A 452 -5.94 29.80 -17.99
C GLN A 452 -6.16 28.28 -18.22
N LEU A 453 -6.87 27.58 -17.32
CA LEU A 453 -7.09 26.15 -17.45
C LEU A 453 -8.00 25.85 -18.65
N PRO A 454 -7.56 25.04 -19.64
CA PRO A 454 -8.40 24.72 -20.78
C PRO A 454 -9.56 23.81 -20.36
N LEU A 455 -10.75 24.01 -20.92
CA LEU A 455 -11.85 23.08 -20.71
C LEU A 455 -11.52 21.72 -21.32
N THR A 456 -12.06 20.66 -20.71
CA THR A 456 -11.79 19.29 -21.15
C THR A 456 -13.05 18.45 -21.15
N TYR A 457 -12.99 17.45 -22.02
CA TYR A 457 -13.96 16.38 -22.09
C TYR A 457 -13.40 15.16 -21.37
N VAL A 458 -13.14 15.27 -20.06
CA VAL A 458 -12.49 14.19 -19.28
C VAL A 458 -13.15 12.85 -19.58
N ARG A 459 -14.48 12.79 -19.63
CA ARG A 459 -15.23 11.56 -19.95
C ARG A 459 -14.89 11.00 -21.33
N ASP A 460 -14.90 11.80 -22.39
CA ASP A 460 -14.54 11.36 -23.75
C ASP A 460 -13.07 10.95 -23.85
N VAL A 461 -12.16 11.67 -23.19
CA VAL A 461 -10.73 11.33 -23.14
C VAL A 461 -10.52 9.99 -22.41
N VAL A 462 -11.09 9.81 -21.23
CA VAL A 462 -11.01 8.54 -20.48
C VAL A 462 -11.58 7.36 -21.28
N THR A 463 -12.70 7.55 -21.99
CA THR A 463 -13.31 6.49 -22.80
C THR A 463 -12.49 6.16 -24.06
N ARG A 464 -11.88 7.16 -24.70
CA ARG A 464 -11.13 6.96 -25.96
C ARG A 464 -9.74 6.41 -25.77
N TYR A 465 -9.09 6.65 -24.64
CA TYR A 465 -7.72 6.23 -24.38
C TYR A 465 -7.69 5.02 -23.43
N PRO A 466 -7.36 3.80 -23.91
CA PRO A 466 -7.35 2.59 -23.08
C PRO A 466 -6.52 2.71 -21.81
N SER A 467 -5.40 3.43 -21.85
CA SER A 467 -4.53 3.69 -20.70
C SER A 467 -5.19 4.45 -19.55
N LEU A 468 -6.32 5.12 -19.81
CA LEU A 468 -7.04 5.94 -18.82
C LEU A 468 -8.31 5.25 -18.30
N ARG A 469 -8.68 4.08 -18.81
CA ARG A 469 -9.94 3.40 -18.46
C ARG A 469 -10.04 2.98 -16.98
N SER A 470 -8.92 2.79 -16.30
CA SER A 470 -8.91 2.58 -14.84
C SER A 470 -9.52 3.77 -14.06
N LEU A 471 -9.60 4.95 -14.67
CA LEU A 471 -10.26 6.12 -14.11
C LEU A 471 -11.79 6.07 -14.31
N SER A 472 -12.32 5.38 -15.32
CA SER A 472 -13.78 5.29 -15.54
C SER A 472 -14.51 4.41 -14.53
N ASP A 473 -13.83 3.39 -13.99
CA ASP A 473 -14.41 2.46 -13.00
C ASP A 473 -14.68 3.15 -11.65
N ARG A 474 -14.10 4.34 -11.42
CA ARG A 474 -14.22 5.13 -10.19
C ARG A 474 -15.44 6.06 -10.16
N GLY A 475 -16.29 6.02 -11.18
CA GLY A 475 -17.47 6.89 -11.29
C GLY A 475 -17.16 8.26 -11.88
N SER A 476 -18.04 8.74 -12.75
CA SER A 476 -17.77 9.84 -13.70
C SER A 476 -17.80 11.28 -13.13
N GLU A 477 -17.99 11.45 -11.81
CA GLU A 477 -18.12 12.76 -11.16
C GLU A 477 -17.23 12.95 -9.92
N GLN A 478 -16.70 11.89 -9.30
CA GLN A 478 -16.04 11.96 -7.98
C GLN A 478 -14.72 11.18 -7.93
N PHE A 479 -13.86 11.29 -8.96
CA PHE A 479 -12.55 10.62 -8.94
C PHE A 479 -11.44 11.43 -8.24
N PHE A 480 -11.72 12.69 -7.86
CA PHE A 480 -10.80 13.49 -7.05
C PHE A 480 -11.17 13.41 -5.57
N PRO A 481 -10.23 13.06 -4.68
CA PRO A 481 -10.44 13.15 -3.23
C PRO A 481 -10.81 14.56 -2.79
N VAL A 482 -10.10 15.55 -3.35
CA VAL A 482 -10.27 16.96 -3.00
C VAL A 482 -10.63 17.78 -4.23
N VAL A 483 -11.67 18.61 -4.11
CA VAL A 483 -12.08 19.59 -5.12
C VAL A 483 -12.09 20.99 -4.53
N VAL A 484 -11.57 21.97 -5.28
CA VAL A 484 -11.73 23.39 -4.98
C VAL A 484 -12.72 24.01 -5.97
N GLU A 485 -13.76 24.65 -5.47
CA GLU A 485 -14.83 25.25 -6.28
C GLU A 485 -14.98 26.75 -5.98
N ARG A 486 -15.12 27.57 -7.02
CA ARG A 486 -15.54 28.98 -6.91
C ARG A 486 -16.97 29.16 -7.40
N VAL A 487 -17.82 29.77 -6.58
CA VAL A 487 -19.25 30.02 -6.85
C VAL A 487 -19.58 31.51 -6.70
N GLU A 488 -20.70 31.96 -7.30
CA GLU A 488 -21.16 33.35 -7.12
C GLU A 488 -21.51 33.57 -5.64
N THR A 489 -22.41 32.72 -5.12
CA THR A 489 -22.79 32.67 -3.72
C THR A 489 -22.73 31.23 -3.20
N LEU A 490 -22.52 31.05 -1.89
CA LEU A 490 -22.54 29.71 -1.28
C LEU A 490 -23.92 29.04 -1.30
N GLU A 491 -24.98 29.78 -1.65
CA GLU A 491 -26.35 29.25 -1.78
C GLU A 491 -26.55 28.50 -3.10
N ASP A 492 -25.67 28.72 -4.09
CA ASP A 492 -25.76 28.12 -5.43
C ASP A 492 -25.18 26.69 -5.51
N TYR A 493 -24.66 26.15 -4.40
CA TYR A 493 -24.00 24.85 -4.38
C TYR A 493 -25.00 23.68 -4.51
N GLN A 494 -24.72 22.77 -5.44
CA GLN A 494 -25.66 21.72 -5.86
C GLN A 494 -25.31 20.30 -5.36
N GLY A 495 -24.21 20.11 -4.63
CA GLY A 495 -23.82 18.81 -4.06
C GLY A 495 -22.33 18.47 -4.19
N PRO A 496 -21.86 17.39 -3.54
CA PRO A 496 -20.44 17.00 -3.45
C PRO A 496 -19.78 16.77 -4.80
N LEU A 497 -18.64 17.41 -5.02
CA LEU A 497 -17.80 17.22 -6.21
C LEU A 497 -16.57 16.36 -5.94
N GLY A 498 -15.97 16.47 -4.75
CA GLY A 498 -14.90 15.59 -4.28
C GLY A 498 -15.43 14.40 -3.49
N SER A 499 -14.71 13.27 -3.53
CA SER A 499 -15.10 12.07 -2.76
C SER A 499 -14.92 12.24 -1.26
N ASP A 500 -13.94 13.06 -0.85
CA ASP A 500 -13.57 13.25 0.55
C ASP A 500 -13.89 14.68 1.02
N LEU A 501 -13.50 15.69 0.22
CA LEU A 501 -13.67 17.11 0.54
C LEU A 501 -13.88 17.97 -0.70
N THR A 502 -14.85 18.88 -0.64
CA THR A 502 -15.02 20.01 -1.57
C THR A 502 -14.89 21.32 -0.80
N PHE A 503 -13.90 22.14 -1.16
CA PHE A 503 -13.69 23.48 -0.59
C PHE A 503 -14.27 24.54 -1.53
N ILE A 504 -15.34 25.19 -1.07
CA ILE A 504 -16.15 26.10 -1.87
C ILE A 504 -15.86 27.54 -1.43
N ILE A 505 -15.64 28.44 -2.38
CA ILE A 505 -15.27 29.84 -2.13
C ILE A 505 -16.28 30.76 -2.83
N SER A 506 -16.82 31.74 -2.11
CA SER A 506 -17.66 32.78 -2.72
C SER A 506 -16.84 33.72 -3.59
N SER A 507 -17.46 34.24 -4.66
CA SER A 507 -16.84 35.17 -5.60
C SER A 507 -16.24 36.41 -4.93
N ASP A 508 -16.88 36.93 -3.88
CA ASP A 508 -16.39 38.07 -3.10
C ASP A 508 -15.21 37.75 -2.15
N GLY A 509 -14.87 36.46 -2.02
CA GLY A 509 -13.80 35.95 -1.15
C GLY A 509 -14.02 36.26 0.33
N LYS A 510 -15.26 36.39 0.80
CA LYS A 510 -15.57 36.63 2.23
C LYS A 510 -16.05 35.39 2.95
N LYS A 511 -16.52 34.37 2.23
CA LYS A 511 -17.07 33.14 2.81
C LYS A 511 -16.49 31.93 2.08
N CYS A 512 -16.26 30.87 2.84
CA CYS A 512 -15.94 29.57 2.30
C CYS A 512 -16.74 28.47 3.01
N CYS A 513 -16.86 27.31 2.38
CA CYS A 513 -17.54 26.15 2.94
C CYS A 513 -16.75 24.88 2.66
N TRP A 514 -16.59 24.06 3.69
CA TRP A 514 -15.99 22.74 3.64
C TRP A 514 -17.12 21.73 3.56
N PHE A 515 -17.26 21.06 2.43
CA PHE A 515 -18.27 20.02 2.24
C PHE A 515 -17.55 18.67 2.19
N TYR A 516 -17.76 17.80 3.17
CA TYR A 516 -16.90 16.64 3.40
C TYR A 516 -17.69 15.36 3.67
N ASN A 517 -17.06 14.24 3.34
CA ASN A 517 -17.59 12.92 3.60
C ASN A 517 -17.36 12.52 5.07
N THR A 518 -18.43 12.33 5.83
CA THR A 518 -18.37 12.05 7.28
C THR A 518 -17.84 10.67 7.62
N ASP A 519 -17.83 9.76 6.63
CA ASP A 519 -17.21 8.44 6.79
C ASP A 519 -15.68 8.52 6.73
N VAL A 520 -15.14 9.60 6.15
CA VAL A 520 -13.70 9.84 5.97
C VAL A 520 -13.18 10.88 6.96
N LEU A 521 -13.87 12.01 7.12
CA LEU A 521 -13.49 13.15 7.97
C LEU A 521 -14.61 13.43 8.97
N ASP A 522 -14.30 13.49 10.26
CA ASP A 522 -15.28 13.91 11.28
C ASP A 522 -15.29 15.42 11.50
N ASP A 523 -16.37 15.90 12.13
CA ASP A 523 -16.61 17.32 12.40
C ASP A 523 -15.46 17.96 13.19
N ASP A 524 -14.88 17.22 14.14
CA ASP A 524 -13.76 17.68 14.96
C ASP A 524 -12.49 17.87 14.12
N SER A 525 -12.24 16.99 13.16
CA SER A 525 -11.16 17.12 12.17
C SER A 525 -11.33 18.38 11.33
N ILE A 526 -12.51 18.59 10.77
CA ILE A 526 -12.79 19.80 9.98
C ILE A 526 -12.67 21.08 10.81
N ALA A 527 -13.11 21.07 12.07
CA ALA A 527 -12.94 22.21 12.97
C ALA A 527 -11.46 22.55 13.21
N ARG A 528 -10.60 21.54 13.43
CA ARG A 528 -9.14 21.74 13.56
C ARG A 528 -8.55 22.27 12.27
N MET A 529 -8.92 21.72 11.11
CA MET A 529 -8.42 22.20 9.82
C MET A 529 -8.83 23.66 9.55
N GLN A 530 -10.04 24.08 9.97
CA GLN A 530 -10.49 25.47 9.84
C GLN A 530 -9.68 26.43 10.73
N GLU A 531 -9.35 26.03 11.95
CA GLU A 531 -8.48 26.81 12.84
C GLU A 531 -7.08 26.93 12.24
N GLN A 532 -6.48 25.82 11.82
CA GLN A 532 -5.15 25.79 11.20
C GLN A 532 -5.09 26.63 9.92
N PHE A 533 -6.13 26.53 9.07
CA PHE A 533 -6.23 27.36 7.87
C PHE A 533 -6.35 28.85 8.20
N THR A 534 -7.07 29.20 9.26
CA THR A 534 -7.18 30.59 9.73
C THR A 534 -5.83 31.14 10.18
N VAL A 535 -5.07 30.37 10.97
CA VAL A 535 -3.71 30.72 11.39
C VAL A 535 -2.79 30.88 10.18
N PHE A 536 -2.90 29.97 9.21
CA PHE A 536 -2.11 30.03 7.98
C PHE A 536 -2.40 31.30 7.16
N LEU A 537 -3.67 31.68 7.02
CA LEU A 537 -4.07 32.93 6.36
C LEU A 537 -3.49 34.17 7.06
N GLN A 538 -3.51 34.21 8.40
CA GLN A 538 -2.91 35.30 9.18
C GLN A 538 -1.39 35.36 9.00
N GLY A 539 -0.73 34.20 8.98
CA GLY A 539 0.71 34.06 8.74
C GLY A 539 1.13 34.64 7.40
N ILE A 540 0.46 34.23 6.31
CA ILE A 540 0.73 34.75 4.95
C ILE A 540 0.64 36.28 4.89
N LEU A 541 -0.35 36.87 5.55
CA LEU A 541 -0.60 38.31 5.48
C LEU A 541 0.36 39.13 6.34
N THR A 542 0.87 38.54 7.43
CA THR A 542 1.81 39.20 8.35
C THR A 542 3.21 39.20 7.76
N GLU A 543 3.67 38.05 7.26
CA GLU A 543 5.03 37.82 6.74
C GLU A 543 5.00 37.26 5.30
N PRO A 544 4.58 38.04 4.30
CA PRO A 544 4.32 37.54 2.94
C PRO A 544 5.56 37.06 2.18
N ASP A 545 6.74 37.52 2.59
CA ASP A 545 8.03 37.16 2.01
C ASP A 545 8.67 35.95 2.70
N GLN A 546 8.07 35.45 3.80
CA GLN A 546 8.55 34.26 4.49
C GLN A 546 8.38 33.02 3.60
N CYS A 547 9.37 32.13 3.62
CA CYS A 547 9.27 30.85 2.93
C CYS A 547 8.06 30.06 3.45
N ILE A 548 7.33 29.44 2.54
CA ILE A 548 6.11 28.67 2.84
C ILE A 548 6.37 27.57 3.89
N ALA A 549 7.57 27.01 3.92
CA ALA A 549 8.04 26.06 4.94
C ALA A 549 7.89 26.55 6.39
N TYR A 550 7.97 27.87 6.63
CA TYR A 550 7.98 28.45 7.97
C TYR A 550 6.71 29.23 8.32
N LEU A 551 5.74 29.28 7.41
CA LEU A 551 4.45 29.88 7.70
C LEU A 551 3.72 29.06 8.79
N PRO A 552 3.10 29.73 9.78
CA PRO A 552 2.51 29.06 10.93
C PRO A 552 1.26 28.25 10.53
N LEU A 553 1.18 27.03 11.05
CA LEU A 553 -0.02 26.17 10.99
C LEU A 553 -0.69 26.01 12.36
N LEU A 554 0.02 26.38 13.43
CA LEU A 554 -0.40 26.22 14.81
C LEU A 554 -0.65 27.59 15.44
N SER A 555 -1.73 27.73 16.17
CA SER A 555 -1.88 28.87 17.08
C SER A 555 -0.79 28.81 18.17
N GLU A 556 -0.48 29.95 18.80
CA GLU A 556 0.49 29.99 19.91
C GLU A 556 0.13 29.03 21.04
N GLN A 557 -1.17 28.83 21.30
CA GLN A 557 -1.66 27.87 22.28
C GLN A 557 -1.37 26.42 21.86
N GLN A 558 -1.70 26.03 20.63
CA GLN A 558 -1.42 24.69 20.10
C GLN A 558 0.09 24.42 20.06
N ARG A 559 0.88 25.41 19.67
CA ARG A 559 2.35 25.33 19.66
C ARG A 559 2.89 25.09 21.08
N ARG A 560 2.38 25.80 22.07
CA ARG A 560 2.74 25.61 23.49
C ARG A 560 2.34 24.22 23.99
N GLU A 561 1.15 23.76 23.67
CA GLU A 561 0.66 22.43 24.07
C GLU A 561 1.58 21.32 23.55
N ILE A 562 1.87 21.32 22.25
CA ILE A 562 2.69 20.29 21.59
C ILE A 562 4.16 20.38 22.02
N LEU A 563 4.75 21.57 22.07
CA LEU A 563 6.19 21.71 22.35
C LEU A 563 6.54 21.66 23.84
N LEU A 564 5.64 22.10 24.72
CA LEU A 564 5.93 22.26 26.15
C LEU A 564 5.04 21.35 27.01
N GLU A 565 3.72 21.44 26.92
CA GLU A 565 2.83 20.80 27.91
C GLU A 565 2.79 19.28 27.79
N TRP A 566 2.71 18.73 26.57
CA TRP A 566 2.82 17.28 26.35
C TRP A 566 4.24 16.73 26.55
N ASN A 567 5.22 17.63 26.67
CA ASN A 567 6.64 17.33 26.87
C ASN A 567 7.11 17.68 28.29
N ASP A 568 6.20 18.09 29.19
CA ASP A 568 6.49 18.37 30.60
C ASP A 568 6.57 17.07 31.40
N THR A 569 7.61 16.29 31.11
CA THR A 569 7.86 14.97 31.71
C THR A 569 8.98 15.00 32.74
N GLN A 570 9.45 16.20 33.10
CA GLN A 570 10.58 16.35 34.00
C GLN A 570 10.20 15.87 35.41
N VAL A 571 11.02 14.96 35.96
CA VAL A 571 10.90 14.49 37.33
C VAL A 571 12.28 14.55 38.00
N ASP A 572 12.30 14.80 39.31
CA ASP A 572 13.53 14.82 40.08
C ASP A 572 14.19 13.43 40.04
N ASP A 573 15.32 13.35 39.33
CA ASP A 573 16.07 12.12 39.11
C ASP A 573 17.11 11.95 40.23
N PRO A 574 17.24 10.77 40.87
CA PRO A 574 18.44 10.45 41.64
C PRO A 574 19.62 10.24 40.67
N GLN A 575 20.16 11.34 40.13
CA GLN A 575 21.36 11.38 39.27
C GLN A 575 22.60 10.71 39.90
N ASP A 576 22.53 10.39 41.20
CA ASP A 576 23.61 9.85 42.00
C ASP A 576 23.79 8.33 41.88
N LYS A 577 22.85 7.59 41.26
CA LYS A 577 22.93 6.11 41.21
C LYS A 577 23.04 5.53 39.81
N CYS A 578 24.01 4.65 39.63
CA CYS A 578 24.16 3.77 38.46
C CYS A 578 23.39 2.45 38.64
N ILE A 579 23.26 1.69 37.55
CA ILE A 579 22.43 0.47 37.47
C ILE A 579 22.84 -0.56 38.53
N HIS A 580 24.14 -0.78 38.73
CA HIS A 580 24.64 -1.71 39.74
C HIS A 580 24.31 -1.28 41.18
N GLN A 581 24.27 0.03 41.46
CA GLN A 581 23.90 0.56 42.77
C GLN A 581 22.38 0.43 43.04
N LEU A 582 21.55 0.52 41.99
CA LEU A 582 20.11 0.21 42.11
C LEU A 582 19.90 -1.26 42.49
N PHE A 583 20.68 -2.16 41.88
CA PHE A 583 20.70 -3.58 42.24
C PHE A 583 21.20 -3.80 43.68
N GLU A 584 22.34 -3.22 44.08
CA GLU A 584 22.88 -3.33 45.45
C GLU A 584 21.87 -2.81 46.49
N SER A 585 21.20 -1.70 46.21
CA SER A 585 20.14 -1.17 47.07
C SER A 585 18.97 -2.17 47.21
N GLN A 586 18.70 -3.02 46.21
CA GLN A 586 17.72 -4.10 46.35
C GLN A 586 18.26 -5.27 47.18
N VAL A 587 19.54 -5.63 46.99
CA VAL A 587 20.20 -6.69 47.77
C VAL A 587 20.11 -6.41 49.26
N GLU A 588 20.33 -5.16 49.67
CA GLU A 588 20.17 -4.72 51.07
C GLU A 588 18.73 -4.87 51.59
N ARG A 589 17.73 -4.70 50.72
CA ARG A 589 16.30 -4.77 51.08
C ARG A 589 15.81 -6.22 51.20
N THR A 590 16.23 -7.11 50.30
CA THR A 590 15.74 -8.49 50.22
C THR A 590 16.86 -9.49 49.89
N PRO A 591 17.86 -9.66 50.79
CA PRO A 591 19.06 -10.45 50.48
C PRO A 591 18.78 -11.95 50.24
N ASP A 592 17.80 -12.50 50.96
CA ASP A 592 17.45 -13.92 50.92
C ASP A 592 16.40 -14.27 49.85
N ALA A 593 15.82 -13.27 49.18
CA ALA A 593 14.88 -13.50 48.09
C ALA A 593 15.61 -14.10 46.87
N VAL A 594 14.91 -14.92 46.09
CA VAL A 594 15.48 -15.51 44.86
C VAL A 594 15.55 -14.44 43.77
N ALA A 595 16.74 -14.19 43.25
CA ALA A 595 16.98 -13.20 42.20
C ALA A 595 16.88 -13.80 40.79
N VAL A 596 17.37 -15.03 40.62
CA VAL A 596 17.40 -15.71 39.32
C VAL A 596 17.24 -17.22 39.48
N VAL A 597 16.54 -17.82 38.52
CA VAL A 597 16.35 -19.26 38.38
C VAL A 597 16.73 -19.68 36.96
N PHE A 598 17.49 -20.76 36.85
CA PHE A 598 17.78 -21.42 35.57
C PHE A 598 17.78 -22.93 35.80
N GLU A 599 16.88 -23.64 35.10
CA GLU A 599 16.65 -25.08 35.30
C GLU A 599 16.40 -25.40 36.79
N ASN A 600 17.19 -26.31 37.37
CA ASN A 600 17.09 -26.72 38.77
C ASN A 600 17.96 -25.88 39.72
N GLN A 601 18.58 -24.80 39.22
CA GLN A 601 19.48 -23.95 39.98
C GLN A 601 18.86 -22.58 40.23
N GLN A 602 19.22 -21.97 41.36
CA GLN A 602 18.77 -20.63 41.73
C GLN A 602 19.84 -19.89 42.53
N LEU A 603 19.84 -18.56 42.42
CA LEU A 603 20.66 -17.69 43.27
C LEU A 603 19.77 -16.68 43.97
N THR A 604 20.01 -16.46 45.26
CA THR A 604 19.43 -15.33 45.98
C THR A 604 20.09 -14.01 45.58
N TYR A 605 19.48 -12.88 45.93
CA TYR A 605 20.07 -11.55 45.70
C TYR A 605 21.47 -11.44 46.33
N SER A 606 21.65 -11.92 47.56
CA SER A 606 22.96 -11.90 48.24
C SER A 606 23.99 -12.79 47.52
N GLN A 607 23.61 -13.98 47.09
CA GLN A 607 24.49 -14.90 46.37
C GLN A 607 24.90 -14.33 45.00
N LEU A 608 23.93 -13.82 44.22
CA LEU A 608 24.21 -13.19 42.94
C LEU A 608 25.11 -11.96 43.10
N ASN A 609 24.87 -11.13 44.11
CA ASN A 609 25.70 -9.96 44.39
C ASN A 609 27.15 -10.35 44.73
N CYS A 610 27.33 -11.34 45.60
CA CYS A 610 28.64 -11.87 45.98
C CYS A 610 29.42 -12.36 44.76
N GLN A 611 28.81 -13.22 43.93
CA GLN A 611 29.44 -13.76 42.73
C GLN A 611 29.79 -12.65 41.72
N ALA A 612 28.88 -11.69 41.52
CA ALA A 612 29.14 -10.56 40.62
C ALA A 612 30.24 -9.63 41.14
N ASN A 613 30.35 -9.43 42.47
CA ASN A 613 31.43 -8.66 43.08
C ASN A 613 32.79 -9.34 42.87
N GLN A 614 32.86 -10.65 43.08
CA GLN A 614 34.08 -11.42 42.84
C GLN A 614 34.56 -11.30 41.40
N LEU A 615 33.64 -11.42 40.44
CA LEU A 615 33.93 -11.19 39.04
C LEU A 615 34.34 -9.73 38.76
N ALA A 616 33.68 -8.76 39.40
CA ALA A 616 34.02 -7.34 39.25
C ALA A 616 35.44 -7.02 39.72
N HIS A 617 35.88 -7.55 40.87
CA HIS A 617 37.27 -7.42 41.34
C HIS A 617 38.25 -8.06 40.36
N TYR A 618 37.88 -9.20 39.78
CA TYR A 618 38.71 -9.89 38.78
C TYR A 618 38.86 -9.04 37.53
N LEU A 619 37.75 -8.55 36.97
CA LEU A 619 37.74 -7.67 35.81
C LEU A 619 38.51 -6.36 36.07
N ARG A 620 38.38 -5.79 37.27
CA ARG A 620 39.11 -4.58 37.67
C ARG A 620 40.63 -4.81 37.67
N SER A 621 41.09 -5.99 38.11
CA SER A 621 42.51 -6.37 38.03
C SER A 621 43.02 -6.56 36.60
N HIS A 622 42.11 -6.74 35.63
CA HIS A 622 42.39 -6.81 34.18
C HIS A 622 42.14 -5.48 33.45
N GLY A 623 42.01 -4.37 34.19
CA GLY A 623 41.94 -3.02 33.62
C GLY A 623 40.53 -2.54 33.24
N VAL A 624 39.48 -3.27 33.61
CA VAL A 624 38.09 -2.81 33.38
C VAL A 624 37.74 -1.65 34.30
N GLY A 625 37.22 -0.56 33.73
CA GLY A 625 36.74 0.61 34.46
C GLY A 625 35.78 1.45 33.63
N ALA A 626 35.59 2.71 34.01
CA ALA A 626 34.63 3.61 33.34
C ALA A 626 34.87 3.67 31.82
N ASP A 627 33.80 3.47 31.05
CA ASP A 627 33.78 3.42 29.58
C ASP A 627 34.64 2.31 28.92
N VAL A 628 35.25 1.40 29.69
CA VAL A 628 35.95 0.24 29.13
C VAL A 628 34.94 -0.79 28.64
N LEU A 629 35.05 -1.17 27.37
CA LEU A 629 34.16 -2.15 26.72
C LEU A 629 34.64 -3.58 27.00
N VAL A 630 33.72 -4.41 27.52
CA VAL A 630 33.94 -5.84 27.76
C VAL A 630 33.00 -6.63 26.87
N GLY A 631 33.56 -7.45 25.98
CA GLY A 631 32.77 -8.36 25.17
C GLY A 631 32.15 -9.45 26.04
N ILE A 632 30.90 -9.84 25.76
CA ILE A 632 30.26 -10.99 26.40
C ILE A 632 29.62 -11.87 25.34
N CYS A 633 30.18 -13.06 25.14
CA CYS A 633 29.69 -14.06 24.19
C CYS A 633 29.40 -15.36 24.93
N VAL A 634 28.16 -15.53 25.38
CA VAL A 634 27.72 -16.64 26.24
C VAL A 634 26.33 -17.09 25.83
N GLU A 635 26.02 -18.36 26.08
CA GLU A 635 24.64 -18.81 26.13
C GLU A 635 23.99 -18.46 27.49
N ARG A 636 22.66 -18.53 27.57
CA ARG A 636 21.94 -18.26 28.82
C ARG A 636 22.31 -19.25 29.92
N SER A 637 22.73 -18.71 31.05
CA SER A 637 23.04 -19.46 32.26
C SER A 637 23.08 -18.51 33.47
N LEU A 638 23.32 -19.04 34.68
CA LEU A 638 23.55 -18.19 35.85
C LEU A 638 24.83 -17.36 35.69
N GLU A 639 25.85 -17.89 35.04
CA GLU A 639 27.11 -17.20 34.76
C GLU A 639 26.89 -15.99 33.83
N MET A 640 25.94 -16.06 32.89
CA MET A 640 25.60 -14.92 32.02
C MET A 640 25.19 -13.69 32.85
N VAL A 641 24.27 -13.89 33.81
CA VAL A 641 23.77 -12.77 34.64
C VAL A 641 24.83 -12.27 35.62
N VAL A 642 25.67 -13.17 36.15
CA VAL A 642 26.86 -12.80 36.93
C VAL A 642 27.83 -11.97 36.08
N GLY A 643 28.05 -12.36 34.81
CA GLY A 643 28.87 -11.66 33.83
C GLY A 643 28.42 -10.22 33.59
N LEU A 644 27.13 -10.04 33.28
CA LEU A 644 26.55 -8.71 33.03
C LEU A 644 26.69 -7.79 34.27
N LEU A 645 26.33 -8.28 35.45
CA LEU A 645 26.47 -7.51 36.70
C LEU A 645 27.94 -7.25 37.05
N GLY A 646 28.83 -8.23 36.87
CA GLY A 646 30.25 -8.11 37.16
C GLY A 646 30.94 -7.04 36.31
N ILE A 647 30.59 -6.95 35.02
CA ILE A 647 31.08 -5.89 34.12
C ILE A 647 30.64 -4.51 34.63
N LEU A 648 29.34 -4.33 34.91
CA LEU A 648 28.80 -3.05 35.38
C LEU A 648 29.38 -2.64 36.74
N LYS A 649 29.56 -3.60 37.67
CA LYS A 649 30.17 -3.38 38.99
C LYS A 649 31.66 -3.03 38.89
N ALA A 650 32.39 -3.59 37.93
CA ALA A 650 33.77 -3.19 37.64
C ALA A 650 33.86 -1.76 37.07
N GLY A 651 32.73 -1.18 36.66
CA GLY A 651 32.60 0.13 36.02
C GLY A 651 32.62 0.09 34.50
N GLY A 652 32.74 -1.09 33.90
CA GLY A 652 32.77 -1.27 32.44
C GLY A 652 31.38 -1.27 31.80
N ALA A 653 31.37 -1.30 30.47
CA ALA A 653 30.17 -1.46 29.67
C ALA A 653 30.24 -2.75 28.85
N TYR A 654 29.15 -3.51 28.80
CA TYR A 654 29.15 -4.80 28.11
C TYR A 654 28.81 -4.64 26.62
N VAL A 655 29.44 -5.45 25.78
CA VAL A 655 29.15 -5.59 24.34
C VAL A 655 28.64 -7.01 24.13
N PRO A 656 27.32 -7.23 24.03
CA PRO A 656 26.76 -8.56 23.86
C PRO A 656 27.00 -9.06 22.44
N ILE A 657 27.53 -10.28 22.33
CA ILE A 657 27.90 -10.93 21.08
C ILE A 657 27.17 -12.27 21.02
N ASP A 658 26.29 -12.42 20.03
CA ASP A 658 25.53 -13.65 19.84
C ASP A 658 26.42 -14.72 19.19
N PRO A 659 26.68 -15.86 19.85
CA PRO A 659 27.55 -16.91 19.32
C PRO A 659 27.04 -17.57 18.04
N GLU A 660 25.76 -17.36 17.67
CA GLU A 660 25.16 -17.90 16.44
C GLU A 660 25.34 -16.96 15.23
N TYR A 661 25.97 -15.80 15.40
CA TYR A 661 26.29 -14.92 14.27
C TYR A 661 27.41 -15.51 13.40
N PRO A 662 27.40 -15.22 12.08
CA PRO A 662 28.49 -15.64 11.20
C PRO A 662 29.84 -15.08 11.63
N GLN A 663 30.90 -15.83 11.36
CA GLN A 663 32.26 -15.51 11.80
C GLN A 663 32.72 -14.11 11.37
N GLU A 664 32.45 -13.69 10.13
CA GLU A 664 32.80 -12.35 9.65
C GLU A 664 32.16 -11.24 10.51
N ARG A 665 30.91 -11.45 10.96
CA ARG A 665 30.19 -10.48 11.80
C ARG A 665 30.71 -10.46 13.23
N LEU A 666 31.06 -11.62 13.78
CA LEU A 666 31.71 -11.74 15.09
C LEU A 666 33.04 -10.98 15.10
N THR A 667 33.89 -11.24 14.10
CA THR A 667 35.18 -10.56 13.93
C THR A 667 35.00 -9.05 13.81
N PHE A 668 34.08 -8.59 12.94
CA PHE A 668 33.79 -7.17 12.79
C PHE A 668 33.39 -6.50 14.12
N MET A 669 32.47 -7.12 14.88
CA MET A 669 32.00 -6.55 16.15
C MET A 669 33.14 -6.46 17.18
N LEU A 670 34.00 -7.48 17.25
CA LEU A 670 35.15 -7.48 18.16
C LEU A 670 36.19 -6.41 17.78
N GLU A 671 36.46 -6.24 16.48
CA GLU A 671 37.40 -5.25 15.95
C GLU A 671 36.90 -3.82 16.10
N ASP A 672 35.64 -3.55 15.75
CA ASP A 672 35.03 -2.23 15.84
C ASP A 672 34.85 -1.79 17.30
N ALA A 673 34.53 -2.74 18.21
CA ALA A 673 34.42 -2.48 19.64
C ALA A 673 35.77 -2.38 20.37
N GLN A 674 36.85 -2.90 19.80
CA GLN A 674 38.19 -2.92 20.41
C GLN A 674 38.19 -3.46 21.85
N VAL A 675 37.44 -4.54 22.10
CA VAL A 675 37.25 -5.09 23.45
C VAL A 675 38.57 -5.59 24.03
N SER A 676 38.90 -5.17 25.26
CA SER A 676 40.14 -5.55 25.94
C SER A 676 40.03 -6.88 26.72
N VAL A 677 38.80 -7.25 27.10
CA VAL A 677 38.45 -8.49 27.78
C VAL A 677 37.21 -9.08 27.12
N LEU A 678 37.20 -10.39 26.91
CA LEU A 678 36.04 -11.14 26.41
C LEU A 678 35.61 -12.19 27.42
N LEU A 679 34.40 -12.04 27.95
CA LEU A 679 33.75 -13.08 28.75
C LEU A 679 33.11 -14.12 27.81
N SER A 680 33.38 -15.40 28.05
CA SER A 680 32.76 -16.49 27.29
C SER A 680 32.54 -17.76 28.12
N GLN A 681 32.20 -18.85 27.44
CA GLN A 681 32.12 -20.22 27.95
C GLN A 681 33.12 -21.08 27.17
N GLN A 682 33.72 -22.08 27.81
CA GLN A 682 34.80 -22.87 27.19
C GLN A 682 34.39 -23.50 25.85
N LYS A 683 33.14 -23.96 25.74
CA LYS A 683 32.58 -24.56 24.51
C LYS A 683 32.44 -23.59 23.34
N LEU A 684 32.41 -22.29 23.59
CA LEU A 684 32.21 -21.25 22.56
C LEU A 684 33.55 -20.68 22.07
N VAL A 685 34.64 -20.85 22.82
CA VAL A 685 35.96 -20.31 22.47
C VAL A 685 36.44 -20.79 21.11
N GLU A 686 36.24 -22.07 20.80
CA GLU A 686 36.63 -22.63 19.49
C GLU A 686 35.85 -22.00 18.33
N LYS A 687 34.57 -21.65 18.54
CA LYS A 687 33.74 -21.01 17.52
C LYS A 687 34.20 -19.58 17.22
N LEU A 688 34.71 -18.85 18.21
CA LEU A 688 35.03 -17.43 18.07
C LEU A 688 36.24 -17.13 17.18
N GLN A 689 37.13 -18.10 16.95
CA GLN A 689 38.35 -17.98 16.12
C GLN A 689 39.12 -16.66 16.29
N THR A 690 39.11 -16.11 17.51
CA THR A 690 39.66 -14.78 17.80
C THR A 690 41.10 -14.86 18.32
N HIS A 691 41.91 -13.87 17.99
CA HIS A 691 43.27 -13.68 18.52
C HIS A 691 43.30 -12.86 19.82
N GLN A 692 42.15 -12.69 20.47
CA GLN A 692 42.04 -11.87 21.67
C GLN A 692 42.84 -12.47 22.84
N GLU A 693 43.73 -11.67 23.42
CA GLU A 693 44.69 -12.15 24.42
C GLU A 693 44.04 -12.49 25.78
N ASN A 694 42.91 -11.86 26.11
CA ASN A 694 42.25 -11.98 27.41
C ASN A 694 40.81 -12.51 27.30
N ILE A 695 40.68 -13.82 27.04
CA ILE A 695 39.39 -14.52 27.11
C ILE A 695 39.22 -15.11 28.51
N VAL A 696 38.11 -14.80 29.16
CA VAL A 696 37.74 -15.29 30.49
C VAL A 696 36.53 -16.21 30.35
N CYS A 697 36.77 -17.52 30.42
CA CYS A 697 35.70 -18.53 30.40
C CYS A 697 35.04 -18.61 31.78
N LEU A 698 33.80 -18.12 31.91
CA LEU A 698 33.10 -18.02 33.20
C LEU A 698 32.85 -19.39 33.85
N ASP A 699 32.72 -20.44 33.05
CA ASP A 699 32.49 -21.83 33.47
C ASP A 699 33.74 -22.54 33.98
N THR A 700 34.95 -22.07 33.63
CA THR A 700 36.22 -22.72 34.02
C THR A 700 37.15 -21.84 34.86
N ALA A 701 37.08 -20.51 34.70
CA ALA A 701 37.88 -19.55 35.48
C ALA A 701 37.36 -19.33 36.90
N TRP A 702 36.22 -19.92 37.27
CA TRP A 702 35.52 -19.65 38.52
C TRP A 702 36.37 -19.95 39.78
N GLN A 703 37.28 -20.92 39.70
CA GLN A 703 38.18 -21.26 40.82
C GLN A 703 39.11 -20.09 41.20
N LEU A 704 39.49 -19.24 40.24
CA LEU A 704 40.28 -18.03 40.49
C LEU A 704 39.40 -16.87 40.92
N ILE A 705 38.27 -16.68 40.24
CA ILE A 705 37.33 -15.57 40.49
C ILE A 705 36.78 -15.65 41.92
N SER A 706 36.38 -16.84 42.38
CA SER A 706 35.79 -17.07 43.70
C SER A 706 36.74 -16.82 44.89
N GLN A 707 38.03 -16.61 44.65
CA GLN A 707 39.01 -16.26 45.69
C GLN A 707 39.05 -14.75 45.97
N LEU A 708 38.47 -13.92 45.10
CA LEU A 708 38.46 -12.49 45.27
C LEU A 708 37.38 -12.04 46.26
N SER A 709 37.46 -10.77 46.65
CA SER A 709 36.56 -10.19 47.65
C SER A 709 35.09 -10.31 47.21
N PRO A 710 34.19 -10.76 48.10
CA PRO A 710 32.75 -10.78 47.84
C PRO A 710 32.08 -9.42 48.08
N GLU A 711 32.82 -8.43 48.59
CA GLU A 711 32.30 -7.11 48.94
C GLU A 711 32.10 -6.20 47.70
N ASN A 712 31.10 -5.32 47.77
CA ASN A 712 30.81 -4.37 46.70
C ASN A 712 32.05 -3.53 46.36
N LEU A 713 32.35 -3.40 45.06
CA LEU A 713 33.42 -2.55 44.57
C LEU A 713 32.98 -1.09 44.59
N ILE A 714 33.83 -0.19 45.10
CA ILE A 714 33.62 1.25 44.94
C ILE A 714 34.10 1.63 43.53
N SER A 715 33.15 1.92 42.64
CA SER A 715 33.41 2.35 41.27
C SER A 715 33.30 3.88 41.12
N GLU A 716 34.13 4.46 40.25
CA GLU A 716 34.07 5.88 39.88
C GLU A 716 33.07 6.18 38.75
N VAL A 717 32.31 5.17 38.32
CA VAL A 717 31.33 5.30 37.23
C VAL A 717 30.19 6.27 37.60
N GLN A 718 29.80 7.10 36.65
CA GLN A 718 28.77 8.13 36.76
C GLN A 718 27.68 7.91 35.70
N GLY A 719 26.58 8.66 35.81
CA GLY A 719 25.44 8.57 34.90
C GLY A 719 25.78 8.70 33.40
N HIS A 720 26.78 9.51 33.04
CA HIS A 720 27.17 9.72 31.64
C HIS A 720 28.05 8.61 31.06
N ASN A 721 28.60 7.72 31.91
CA ASN A 721 29.40 6.59 31.45
C ASN A 721 28.53 5.52 30.79
N LEU A 722 29.16 4.72 29.95
CA LEU A 722 28.49 3.65 29.21
C LEU A 722 28.00 2.54 30.15
N ALA A 723 26.87 1.96 29.80
CA ALA A 723 26.35 0.74 30.39
C ALA A 723 26.48 -0.44 29.41
N TYR A 724 26.17 -0.20 28.14
CA TYR A 724 26.38 -1.18 27.07
C TYR A 724 26.64 -0.52 25.71
N VAL A 725 27.17 -1.32 24.79
CA VAL A 725 27.12 -1.05 23.35
C VAL A 725 26.41 -2.21 22.66
N ILE A 726 25.24 -1.96 22.06
CA ILE A 726 24.48 -2.97 21.32
C ILE A 726 24.58 -2.66 19.82
N TYR A 727 24.99 -3.65 19.03
CA TYR A 727 25.07 -3.51 17.58
C TYR A 727 23.71 -3.70 16.92
N THR A 728 23.41 -2.81 15.96
CA THR A 728 22.22 -2.87 15.12
C THR A 728 22.62 -2.89 13.64
N SER A 729 21.69 -3.27 12.75
CA SER A 729 21.88 -3.17 11.30
C SER A 729 22.12 -1.71 10.87
N GLY A 730 22.96 -1.51 9.84
CA GLY A 730 23.36 -0.18 9.39
C GLY A 730 22.95 0.08 7.94
N SER A 731 22.44 1.28 7.65
CA SER A 731 21.99 1.67 6.31
C SER A 731 23.10 1.66 5.25
N THR A 732 24.36 1.77 5.66
CA THR A 732 25.56 1.67 4.81
C THR A 732 26.03 0.24 4.58
N GLY A 733 25.30 -0.75 5.09
CA GLY A 733 25.63 -2.18 5.01
C GLY A 733 26.68 -2.67 5.99
N VAL A 734 27.01 -1.88 7.01
CA VAL A 734 27.93 -2.25 8.09
C VAL A 734 27.20 -2.06 9.43
N PRO A 735 27.23 -3.03 10.36
CA PRO A 735 26.58 -2.89 11.66
C PRO A 735 27.10 -1.68 12.44
N LYS A 736 26.22 -1.05 13.24
CA LYS A 736 26.53 0.13 14.04
C LYS A 736 26.28 -0.13 15.53
N GLY A 737 27.29 0.15 16.36
CA GLY A 737 27.17 0.01 17.82
C GLY A 737 26.50 1.23 18.44
N VAL A 738 25.36 1.05 19.10
CA VAL A 738 24.66 2.11 19.86
C VAL A 738 25.22 2.16 21.27
N ALA A 739 25.87 3.28 21.62
CA ALA A 739 26.54 3.46 22.90
C ALA A 739 25.61 4.09 23.95
N MET A 740 25.04 3.26 24.82
CA MET A 740 24.04 3.68 25.81
C MET A 740 24.68 3.98 27.17
N ASN A 741 24.25 5.06 27.80
CA ASN A 741 24.76 5.51 29.09
C ASN A 741 23.92 5.00 30.28
N GLN A 742 24.50 5.05 31.48
CA GLN A 742 23.87 4.62 32.73
C GLN A 742 22.59 5.42 33.04
N LEU A 743 22.65 6.75 32.86
CA LEU A 743 21.57 7.67 33.24
C LEU A 743 20.27 7.39 32.45
N ALA A 744 20.36 7.23 31.14
CA ALA A 744 19.23 6.89 30.26
C ALA A 744 18.50 5.64 30.73
N LEU A 745 19.26 4.62 31.12
CA LEU A 745 18.73 3.34 31.57
C LEU A 745 18.20 3.38 33.00
N CYS A 746 18.85 4.10 33.91
CA CYS A 746 18.32 4.35 35.25
C CYS A 746 16.98 5.09 35.19
N ASN A 747 16.86 6.11 34.33
CA ASN A 747 15.60 6.82 34.10
C ASN A 747 14.46 5.87 33.70
N LEU A 748 14.72 4.98 32.74
CA LEU A 748 13.76 3.96 32.32
C LEU A 748 13.34 3.04 33.48
N LEU A 749 14.31 2.52 34.23
CA LEU A 749 14.05 1.58 35.33
C LEU A 749 13.22 2.23 36.45
N LEU A 750 13.53 3.48 36.79
CA LEU A 750 12.83 4.23 37.83
C LEU A 750 11.42 4.62 37.38
N TRP A 751 11.27 5.09 36.14
CA TRP A 751 9.96 5.36 35.55
C TRP A 751 9.08 4.10 35.56
N GLN A 752 9.63 2.96 35.12
CA GLN A 752 8.88 1.71 35.06
C GLN A 752 8.47 1.26 36.46
N ARG A 753 9.37 1.34 37.45
CA ARG A 753 9.06 1.01 38.85
C ARG A 753 7.93 1.87 39.44
N GLN A 754 7.80 3.13 39.02
CA GLN A 754 6.76 4.04 39.51
C GLN A 754 5.41 3.86 38.80
N ASN A 755 5.43 3.48 37.52
CA ASN A 755 4.23 3.48 36.66
C ASN A 755 3.64 2.07 36.43
N VAL A 756 4.37 1.02 36.80
CA VAL A 756 3.97 -0.37 36.54
C VAL A 756 3.76 -1.09 37.87
N THR A 757 2.49 -1.39 38.18
CA THR A 757 2.11 -2.09 39.41
C THR A 757 2.29 -3.59 39.25
N ILE A 758 3.36 -4.14 39.82
CA ILE A 758 3.59 -5.58 39.89
C ILE A 758 3.85 -6.00 41.35
N SER A 759 3.53 -7.25 41.69
CA SER A 759 3.74 -7.77 43.03
C SER A 759 5.24 -7.80 43.38
N SER A 760 5.57 -7.52 44.65
CA SER A 760 6.94 -7.70 45.14
C SER A 760 7.30 -9.18 45.06
N GLY A 761 8.41 -9.51 44.40
CA GLY A 761 8.82 -10.91 44.17
C GLY A 761 8.24 -11.54 42.90
N ALA A 762 7.54 -10.77 42.07
CA ALA A 762 6.99 -11.28 40.81
C ALA A 762 8.05 -11.94 39.91
N LYS A 763 7.65 -13.03 39.26
CA LYS A 763 8.49 -13.76 38.32
C LYS A 763 8.39 -13.17 36.92
N THR A 764 9.53 -12.84 36.33
CA THR A 764 9.64 -12.36 34.95
C THR A 764 10.39 -13.38 34.11
N LEU A 765 9.83 -13.77 32.97
CA LEU A 765 10.54 -14.60 32.00
C LEU A 765 11.56 -13.76 31.22
N GLN A 766 12.81 -14.23 31.14
CA GLN A 766 13.85 -13.65 30.30
C GLN A 766 13.75 -14.25 28.89
N PHE A 767 13.12 -13.51 27.97
CA PHE A 767 12.81 -14.01 26.63
C PHE A 767 13.70 -13.44 25.55
N ALA A 768 14.08 -12.16 25.61
CA ALA A 768 14.91 -11.52 24.58
C ALA A 768 16.36 -12.05 24.58
N PRO A 769 17.05 -12.19 23.44
CA PRO A 769 18.49 -12.43 23.45
C PRO A 769 19.23 -11.22 24.05
N ILE A 770 20.39 -11.43 24.69
CA ILE A 770 21.15 -10.33 25.33
C ILE A 770 21.73 -9.32 24.33
N SER A 771 21.75 -9.67 23.05
CA SER A 771 22.06 -8.79 21.92
C SER A 771 20.94 -7.80 21.60
N PHE A 772 19.77 -7.92 22.23
CA PHE A 772 18.66 -6.97 22.13
C PHE A 772 18.56 -6.13 23.38
N ASP A 773 18.31 -4.84 23.20
CA ASP A 773 18.14 -3.89 24.29
C ASP A 773 17.02 -4.30 25.26
N VAL A 774 15.88 -4.82 24.79
CA VAL A 774 14.79 -5.32 25.66
C VAL A 774 15.25 -6.31 26.74
N SER A 775 16.30 -7.11 26.49
CA SER A 775 16.85 -8.01 27.52
C SER A 775 17.37 -7.26 28.76
N PHE A 776 17.91 -6.07 28.57
CA PHE A 776 18.29 -5.18 29.67
C PHE A 776 17.05 -4.83 30.51
N GLN A 777 15.96 -4.46 29.85
CA GLN A 777 14.72 -4.12 30.55
C GLN A 777 14.16 -5.31 31.32
N GLU A 778 14.13 -6.50 30.72
CA GLU A 778 13.71 -7.74 31.38
C GLU A 778 14.52 -7.99 32.67
N ILE A 779 15.84 -7.97 32.56
CA ILE A 779 16.77 -8.31 33.64
C ILE A 779 16.71 -7.26 34.76
N PHE A 780 17.02 -6.00 34.43
CA PHE A 780 17.27 -4.99 35.45
C PHE A 780 15.99 -4.41 36.04
N SER A 781 14.87 -4.37 35.29
CA SER A 781 13.59 -3.95 35.89
C SER A 781 13.06 -4.99 36.88
N THR A 782 13.33 -6.28 36.63
CA THR A 782 13.00 -7.37 37.57
C THR A 782 13.76 -7.17 38.86
N TRP A 783 15.07 -7.00 38.77
CA TRP A 783 15.89 -6.87 39.97
C TRP A 783 15.70 -5.56 40.71
N CYS A 784 15.50 -4.44 40.03
CA CYS A 784 15.23 -3.16 40.71
C CYS A 784 13.92 -3.17 41.52
N SER A 785 13.02 -4.11 41.20
CA SER A 785 11.72 -4.28 41.85
C SER A 785 11.69 -5.44 42.86
N GLY A 786 12.81 -6.14 43.07
CA GLY A 786 12.88 -7.29 43.98
C GLY A 786 12.24 -8.57 43.44
N GLY A 787 12.01 -8.66 42.12
CA GLY A 787 11.43 -9.83 41.47
C GLY A 787 12.42 -10.97 41.25
N THR A 788 11.93 -12.09 40.70
CA THR A 788 12.75 -13.23 40.30
C THR A 788 12.82 -13.33 38.77
N LEU A 789 14.03 -13.40 38.22
CA LEU A 789 14.25 -13.59 36.79
C LEU A 789 14.30 -15.09 36.45
N LEU A 790 13.44 -15.55 35.54
CA LEU A 790 13.44 -16.93 35.06
C LEU A 790 14.13 -17.01 33.70
N LEU A 791 15.30 -17.66 33.66
CA LEU A 791 16.06 -17.88 32.43
C LEU A 791 15.58 -19.16 31.73
N ILE A 792 15.56 -19.14 30.40
CA ILE A 792 15.22 -20.31 29.57
C ILE A 792 16.25 -20.54 28.47
N GLY A 793 16.54 -21.81 28.18
CA GLY A 793 17.41 -22.19 27.06
C GLY A 793 16.80 -21.84 25.69
N GLU A 794 17.65 -21.75 24.67
CA GLU A 794 17.25 -21.32 23.32
C GLU A 794 16.26 -22.28 22.65
N GLN A 795 16.39 -23.59 22.89
CA GLN A 795 15.46 -24.60 22.38
C GLN A 795 14.04 -24.38 22.91
N LEU A 796 13.88 -24.26 24.24
CA LEU A 796 12.59 -24.00 24.87
C LEU A 796 11.98 -22.68 24.41
N ARG A 797 12.79 -21.63 24.26
CA ARG A 797 12.33 -20.31 23.78
C ARG A 797 11.65 -20.38 22.41
N ARG A 798 12.07 -21.29 21.53
CA ARG A 798 11.53 -21.45 20.17
C ARG A 798 10.27 -22.32 20.11
N GLU A 799 9.83 -22.90 21.24
CA GLU A 799 8.67 -23.77 21.33
C GLU A 799 7.51 -23.10 22.12
N PRO A 800 6.55 -22.42 21.47
CA PRO A 800 5.43 -21.70 22.13
C PRO A 800 4.66 -22.53 23.15
N LEU A 801 4.40 -23.81 22.85
CA LEU A 801 3.68 -24.70 23.76
C LEU A 801 4.50 -25.00 25.03
N ALA A 802 5.81 -25.24 24.89
CA ALA A 802 6.69 -25.44 26.03
C ALA A 802 6.83 -24.17 26.86
N VAL A 803 6.89 -22.99 26.22
CA VAL A 803 6.87 -21.70 26.90
C VAL A 803 5.58 -21.53 27.71
N LEU A 804 4.40 -21.76 27.11
CA LEU A 804 3.11 -21.67 27.83
C LEU A 804 3.05 -22.61 29.03
N GLY A 805 3.50 -23.86 28.86
CA GLY A 805 3.61 -24.82 29.98
C GLY A 805 4.49 -24.28 31.10
N LEU A 806 5.67 -23.75 30.77
CA LEU A 806 6.58 -23.15 31.75
C LEU A 806 5.98 -21.91 32.44
N LEU A 807 5.28 -21.04 31.70
CA LEU A 807 4.64 -19.85 32.28
C LEU A 807 3.65 -20.24 33.39
N GLN A 808 2.90 -21.32 33.18
CA GLN A 808 1.97 -21.86 34.16
C GLN A 808 2.70 -22.57 35.31
N GLU A 809 3.60 -23.51 35.01
CA GLU A 809 4.34 -24.30 36.00
C GLU A 809 5.17 -23.43 36.95
N GLN A 810 5.80 -22.38 36.41
CA GLN A 810 6.62 -21.47 37.17
C GLN A 810 5.86 -20.27 37.72
N ALA A 811 4.55 -20.15 37.47
CA ALA A 811 3.71 -19.02 37.89
C ALA A 811 4.32 -17.67 37.48
N VAL A 812 4.66 -17.53 36.20
CA VAL A 812 5.23 -16.30 35.65
C VAL A 812 4.16 -15.20 35.63
N GLU A 813 4.51 -14.01 36.11
CA GLU A 813 3.60 -12.87 36.21
C GLU A 813 3.85 -11.81 35.13
N ARG A 814 5.08 -11.73 34.62
CA ARG A 814 5.47 -10.71 33.63
C ARG A 814 6.25 -11.29 32.46
N LEU A 815 5.91 -10.80 31.28
CA LEU A 815 6.46 -11.24 30.01
C LEU A 815 6.74 -10.04 29.09
N PHE A 816 7.87 -10.09 28.40
CA PHE A 816 8.24 -9.14 27.35
C PHE A 816 8.30 -9.90 26.03
N LEU A 817 7.55 -9.43 25.01
CA LEU A 817 7.51 -10.09 23.71
C LEU A 817 7.37 -9.08 22.56
N PRO A 818 8.06 -9.31 21.43
CA PRO A 818 7.65 -8.65 20.20
C PRO A 818 6.23 -9.07 19.83
N PHE A 819 5.54 -8.24 19.03
CA PHE A 819 4.16 -8.53 18.59
C PHE A 819 4.02 -9.94 18.02
N VAL A 820 4.97 -10.37 17.16
CA VAL A 820 4.94 -11.74 16.62
C VAL A 820 5.01 -12.83 17.70
N GLY A 821 5.77 -12.62 18.77
CA GLY A 821 5.88 -13.59 19.85
C GLY A 821 4.58 -13.68 20.63
N LEU A 822 3.96 -12.53 20.90
CA LEU A 822 2.64 -12.44 21.55
C LEU A 822 1.56 -13.14 20.72
N GLN A 823 1.52 -12.87 19.42
CA GLN A 823 0.59 -13.51 18.49
C GLN A 823 0.72 -15.04 18.52
N GLN A 824 1.96 -15.55 18.47
CA GLN A 824 2.23 -16.99 18.48
C GLN A 824 1.77 -17.67 19.77
N LEU A 825 2.06 -17.05 20.91
CA LEU A 825 1.59 -17.59 22.19
C LEU A 825 0.06 -17.58 22.26
N ALA A 826 -0.59 -16.51 21.80
CA ALA A 826 -2.04 -16.40 21.81
C ALA A 826 -2.71 -17.48 20.94
N GLU A 827 -2.22 -17.70 19.71
CA GLU A 827 -2.75 -18.73 18.82
C GLU A 827 -2.65 -20.14 19.43
N VAL A 828 -1.49 -20.48 19.97
CA VAL A 828 -1.26 -21.81 20.57
C VAL A 828 -2.06 -21.98 21.87
N ALA A 829 -2.18 -20.92 22.68
CA ALA A 829 -2.98 -20.96 23.89
C ALA A 829 -4.46 -21.19 23.59
N ILE A 830 -5.02 -20.54 22.56
CA ILE A 830 -6.40 -20.76 22.12
C ILE A 830 -6.59 -22.15 21.51
N GLU A 831 -5.69 -22.60 20.63
CA GLU A 831 -5.77 -23.94 20.03
C GLU A 831 -5.77 -25.06 21.08
N ARG A 832 -5.05 -24.86 22.18
CA ARG A 832 -4.89 -25.84 23.27
C ARG A 832 -5.76 -25.57 24.49
N GLU A 833 -6.62 -24.55 24.44
CA GLU A 833 -7.50 -24.11 25.55
C GLU A 833 -6.73 -23.89 26.87
N LEU A 834 -5.53 -23.31 26.80
CA LEU A 834 -4.65 -23.08 27.96
C LEU A 834 -4.91 -21.71 28.59
N VAL A 835 -5.11 -21.68 29.92
CA VAL A 835 -5.31 -20.45 30.70
C VAL A 835 -4.16 -20.25 31.68
N ILE A 836 -3.37 -19.20 31.46
CA ILE A 836 -2.18 -18.87 32.27
C ILE A 836 -2.56 -17.86 33.38
N SER A 837 -3.21 -18.36 34.44
CA SER A 837 -3.86 -17.52 35.46
C SER A 837 -2.95 -16.60 36.28
N ASN A 838 -1.62 -16.82 36.25
CA ASN A 838 -0.64 -16.01 36.98
C ASN A 838 -0.17 -14.78 36.20
N LEU A 839 -0.36 -14.73 34.89
CA LEU A 839 0.13 -13.62 34.07
C LEU A 839 -0.62 -12.33 34.42
N ARG A 840 0.12 -11.26 34.72
CA ARG A 840 -0.41 -9.92 35.09
C ARG A 840 0.01 -8.85 34.11
N GLN A 841 1.16 -9.02 33.47
CA GLN A 841 1.72 -8.02 32.58
C GLN A 841 2.34 -8.65 31.34
N ILE A 842 1.88 -8.18 30.19
CA ILE A 842 2.52 -8.43 28.91
C ILE A 842 2.99 -7.08 28.38
N ILE A 843 4.28 -6.98 28.12
CA ILE A 843 4.89 -5.78 27.55
C ILE A 843 5.33 -6.13 26.14
N THR A 844 4.88 -5.34 25.17
CA THR A 844 5.29 -5.48 23.78
C THR A 844 6.07 -4.27 23.30
N ALA A 845 7.08 -4.53 22.49
CA ALA A 845 7.95 -3.52 21.90
C ALA A 845 8.59 -4.07 20.63
N GLY A 846 9.26 -3.19 19.88
CA GLY A 846 10.08 -3.59 18.73
C GLY A 846 9.31 -3.77 17.42
N GLU A 847 7.97 -3.87 17.43
CA GLU A 847 7.10 -3.92 16.24
C GLU A 847 5.80 -3.14 16.48
N GLN A 848 5.08 -2.82 15.40
CA GLN A 848 3.74 -2.26 15.53
C GLN A 848 2.79 -3.32 16.11
N LEU A 849 2.25 -3.06 17.29
CA LEU A 849 1.24 -3.90 17.92
C LEU A 849 -0.05 -3.89 17.08
N GLN A 850 -0.59 -5.07 16.81
CA GLN A 850 -1.91 -5.25 16.24
C GLN A 850 -2.77 -6.08 17.19
N ILE A 851 -4.00 -5.68 17.41
CA ILE A 851 -4.96 -6.44 18.22
C ILE A 851 -5.68 -7.42 17.30
N THR A 852 -5.29 -8.69 17.39
CA THR A 852 -5.88 -9.77 16.60
C THR A 852 -6.96 -10.51 17.40
N PRO A 853 -7.87 -11.26 16.73
CA PRO A 853 -8.85 -12.08 17.43
C PRO A 853 -8.22 -13.07 18.43
N ALA A 854 -7.07 -13.66 18.09
CA ALA A 854 -6.37 -14.59 18.96
C ALA A 854 -5.85 -13.91 20.24
N ILE A 855 -5.20 -12.75 20.09
CA ILE A 855 -4.72 -11.95 21.24
C ILE A 855 -5.90 -11.52 22.11
N SER A 856 -6.96 -11.01 21.48
CA SER A 856 -8.13 -10.55 22.21
C SER A 856 -8.80 -11.68 23.00
N GLN A 857 -9.00 -12.82 22.36
CA GLN A 857 -9.61 -13.99 22.99
C GLN A 857 -8.75 -14.52 24.15
N TRP A 858 -7.44 -14.66 23.94
CA TRP A 858 -6.54 -15.17 24.98
C TRP A 858 -6.48 -14.24 26.19
N LEU A 859 -6.28 -12.94 25.96
CA LEU A 859 -6.19 -11.96 27.05
C LEU A 859 -7.51 -11.79 27.79
N SER A 860 -8.66 -11.97 27.12
CA SER A 860 -9.98 -11.94 27.79
C SER A 860 -10.19 -13.07 28.81
N GLN A 861 -9.42 -14.16 28.70
CA GLN A 861 -9.45 -15.28 29.65
C GLN A 861 -8.53 -15.05 30.86
N LEU A 862 -7.66 -14.04 30.80
CA LEU A 862 -6.74 -13.70 31.89
C LEU A 862 -7.36 -12.67 32.82
N THR A 863 -7.23 -12.89 34.13
CA THR A 863 -7.72 -11.95 35.15
C THR A 863 -6.63 -10.94 35.51
N ASP A 864 -6.99 -9.66 35.57
CA ASP A 864 -6.10 -8.56 35.96
C ASP A 864 -4.78 -8.49 35.15
N CYS A 865 -4.83 -8.91 33.88
CA CYS A 865 -3.70 -8.83 32.97
C CYS A 865 -3.75 -7.54 32.15
N THR A 866 -2.64 -6.82 32.09
CA THR A 866 -2.48 -5.58 31.32
C THR A 866 -1.52 -5.78 30.15
N LEU A 867 -1.87 -5.22 29.00
CA LEU A 867 -1.03 -5.20 27.81
C LEU A 867 -0.44 -3.79 27.63
N HIS A 868 0.89 -3.69 27.63
CA HIS A 868 1.61 -2.44 27.44
C HIS A 868 2.25 -2.40 26.06
N ASN A 869 1.97 -1.36 25.29
CA ASN A 869 2.63 -1.06 24.03
C ASN A 869 3.76 -0.05 24.29
N HIS A 870 4.99 -0.54 24.37
CA HIS A 870 6.18 0.27 24.53
C HIS A 870 6.80 0.57 23.17
N TYR A 871 7.32 1.78 23.01
CA TYR A 871 8.08 2.14 21.83
C TYR A 871 9.37 2.85 22.18
N GLY A 872 10.38 2.50 21.41
CA GLY A 872 11.52 3.35 21.13
C GLY A 872 12.60 2.60 20.33
N PRO A 873 13.47 3.34 19.65
CA PRO A 873 14.62 2.80 18.93
C PRO A 873 15.78 2.50 19.90
N SER A 874 16.74 1.67 19.49
CA SER A 874 17.90 1.35 20.33
C SER A 874 18.71 2.57 20.76
N GLU A 875 18.70 3.63 19.95
CA GLU A 875 19.32 4.93 20.24
C GLU A 875 18.70 5.68 21.44
N SER A 876 17.55 5.23 21.95
CA SER A 876 16.93 5.75 23.17
C SER A 876 16.29 4.68 24.07
N HIS A 877 16.38 3.41 23.71
CA HIS A 877 15.63 2.31 24.32
C HIS A 877 14.12 2.56 24.28
N VAL A 878 13.41 2.59 25.41
CA VAL A 878 11.97 2.85 25.50
C VAL A 878 11.76 4.31 25.89
N VAL A 879 10.91 5.00 25.13
CA VAL A 879 10.62 6.43 25.29
C VAL A 879 9.14 6.75 25.40
N THR A 880 8.26 5.83 25.00
CA THR A 880 6.81 5.93 25.22
C THR A 880 6.23 4.63 25.74
N SER A 881 5.06 4.75 26.36
CA SER A 881 4.23 3.61 26.75
C SER A 881 2.74 3.95 26.62
N PHE A 882 1.98 2.99 26.12
CA PHE A 882 0.51 2.99 26.13
C PHE A 882 0.01 1.74 26.84
N THR A 883 -0.90 1.88 27.80
CA THR A 883 -1.43 0.74 28.54
C THR A 883 -2.87 0.47 28.15
N LEU A 884 -3.15 -0.77 27.76
CA LEU A 884 -4.48 -1.27 27.47
C LEU A 884 -5.08 -1.88 28.74
N THR A 885 -5.91 -1.09 29.43
CA THR A 885 -6.51 -1.43 30.74
C THR A 885 -8.01 -1.75 30.69
N ASN A 886 -8.69 -1.46 29.56
CA ASN A 886 -10.14 -1.61 29.41
C ASN A 886 -10.53 -3.03 28.96
N SER A 887 -11.83 -3.33 28.90
CA SER A 887 -12.34 -4.55 28.25
C SER A 887 -11.69 -4.69 26.88
N VAL A 888 -11.16 -5.88 26.60
CA VAL A 888 -10.41 -6.21 25.38
C VAL A 888 -11.23 -5.90 24.12
N GLU A 889 -12.55 -5.95 24.21
CA GLU A 889 -13.51 -5.60 23.15
C GLU A 889 -13.45 -4.13 22.70
N THR A 890 -12.91 -3.25 23.55
CA THR A 890 -12.82 -1.80 23.29
C THR A 890 -11.44 -1.36 22.78
N TRP A 891 -10.50 -2.29 22.66
CA TRP A 891 -9.15 -1.95 22.24
C TRP A 891 -9.11 -1.59 20.75
N PRO A 892 -8.39 -0.52 20.37
CA PRO A 892 -8.17 -0.21 18.96
C PRO A 892 -7.38 -1.32 18.26
N LEU A 893 -7.69 -1.60 16.99
CA LEU A 893 -6.96 -2.59 16.19
C LEU A 893 -5.46 -2.30 16.08
N LEU A 894 -5.11 -1.01 15.99
CA LEU A 894 -3.73 -0.52 15.99
C LEU A 894 -3.58 0.44 17.18
N PRO A 895 -3.20 -0.04 18.37
CA PRO A 895 -3.01 0.82 19.52
C PRO A 895 -1.92 1.87 19.29
N PRO A 896 -2.10 3.10 19.80
CA PRO A 896 -1.05 4.11 19.75
C PRO A 896 0.17 3.65 20.55
N ILE A 897 1.32 4.27 20.29
CA ILE A 897 2.55 4.05 21.05
C ILE A 897 2.57 4.86 22.36
N GLY A 898 1.56 5.72 22.56
CA GLY A 898 1.29 6.39 23.83
C GLY A 898 1.96 7.74 23.97
N ARG A 899 2.30 8.10 25.22
CA ARG A 899 2.90 9.37 25.61
C ARG A 899 4.35 9.19 26.09
N PRO A 900 5.18 10.25 26.10
CA PRO A 900 6.55 10.16 26.57
C PRO A 900 6.66 9.70 28.03
N ILE A 901 7.70 8.92 28.34
CA ILE A 901 8.06 8.55 29.70
C ILE A 901 8.77 9.71 30.42
N ALA A 902 9.10 9.53 31.70
CA ALA A 902 9.83 10.52 32.50
C ALA A 902 11.12 11.02 31.80
N ASN A 903 11.41 12.32 31.95
CA ASN A 903 12.58 13.01 31.43
C ASN A 903 12.82 12.85 29.93
N THR A 904 11.76 12.58 29.16
CA THR A 904 11.79 12.35 27.71
C THR A 904 10.90 13.35 26.99
N GLN A 905 11.40 13.91 25.90
CA GLN A 905 10.64 14.80 25.04
C GLN A 905 10.46 14.17 23.67
N LEU A 906 9.28 14.34 23.06
CA LEU A 906 8.95 13.84 21.74
C LEU A 906 8.38 14.98 20.90
N TYR A 907 8.83 15.06 19.66
CA TYR A 907 8.38 16.06 18.71
C TYR A 907 8.07 15.38 17.38
N ILE A 908 6.93 15.72 16.79
CA ILE A 908 6.59 15.27 15.43
C ILE A 908 6.80 16.47 14.51
N LEU A 909 7.77 16.35 13.61
CA LEU A 909 8.30 17.47 12.82
C LEU A 909 8.20 17.20 11.32
N ASP A 910 8.07 18.27 10.52
CA ASP A 910 8.21 18.21 9.07
C ASP A 910 9.69 18.19 8.62
N GLY A 911 9.93 18.10 7.32
CA GLY A 911 11.28 18.10 6.74
C GLY A 911 12.12 19.37 7.02
N ASN A 912 11.50 20.46 7.50
CA ASN A 912 12.13 21.72 7.87
C ASN A 912 12.23 21.91 9.39
N LEU A 913 12.05 20.83 10.16
CA LEU A 913 12.05 20.82 11.62
C LEU A 913 10.96 21.73 12.24
N GLN A 914 9.85 21.94 11.54
CA GLN A 914 8.69 22.64 12.10
C GLN A 914 7.72 21.63 12.73
N PRO A 915 7.14 21.94 13.91
CA PRO A 915 6.13 21.07 14.52
C PRO A 915 4.89 20.99 13.64
N VAL A 916 4.39 19.77 13.43
CA VAL A 916 3.16 19.53 12.67
C VAL A 916 1.93 19.56 13.57
N PRO A 917 0.75 19.92 13.05
CA PRO A 917 -0.51 19.87 13.81
C PRO A 917 -0.94 18.46 14.22
N VAL A 918 -1.83 18.39 15.21
CA VAL A 918 -2.54 17.17 15.59
C VAL A 918 -3.22 16.58 14.35
N GLY A 919 -3.12 15.26 14.18
CA GLY A 919 -3.65 14.55 13.01
C GLY A 919 -2.73 14.55 11.79
N VAL A 920 -1.70 15.40 11.74
CA VAL A 920 -0.77 15.52 10.60
C VAL A 920 0.46 14.62 10.79
N PRO A 921 0.79 13.74 9.83
CA PRO A 921 2.02 12.96 9.85
C PRO A 921 3.28 13.82 9.80
N GLY A 922 4.29 13.44 10.59
CA GLY A 922 5.65 13.95 10.49
C GLY A 922 6.67 12.93 11.00
N GLU A 923 7.95 13.26 10.93
CA GLU A 923 9.02 12.44 11.48
C GLU A 923 9.06 12.61 13.01
N LEU A 924 9.03 11.49 13.73
CA LEU A 924 9.17 11.46 15.18
C LEU A 924 10.64 11.73 15.58
N HIS A 925 10.83 12.70 16.47
CA HIS A 925 12.11 13.10 17.03
C HIS A 925 12.09 12.92 18.54
N ILE A 926 13.20 12.44 19.10
CA ILE A 926 13.33 12.10 20.51
C ILE A 926 14.35 13.02 21.18
N GLY A 927 13.99 13.64 22.29
CA GLY A 927 14.86 14.44 23.15
C GLY A 927 14.86 13.96 24.60
N GLY A 928 15.70 14.57 25.42
CA GLY A 928 15.76 14.31 26.86
C GLY A 928 16.83 13.29 27.26
N VAL A 929 16.69 12.77 28.48
CA VAL A 929 17.70 11.95 29.17
C VAL A 929 17.89 10.57 28.54
N GLY A 930 16.84 10.04 27.89
CA GLY A 930 16.85 8.71 27.29
C GLY A 930 17.81 8.52 26.11
N LEU A 931 18.43 9.59 25.58
CA LEU A 931 19.28 9.50 24.39
C LEU A 931 20.62 8.80 24.66
N ALA A 932 21.00 7.92 23.73
CA ALA A 932 22.34 7.35 23.65
C ALA A 932 23.42 8.43 23.49
N ARG A 933 24.66 8.08 23.84
CA ARG A 933 25.82 8.94 23.58
C ARG A 933 25.96 9.20 22.08
N GLY A 934 25.74 8.16 21.27
CA GLY A 934 25.82 8.17 19.82
C GLY A 934 26.18 6.79 19.29
N TYR A 935 26.73 6.75 18.08
CA TYR A 935 27.23 5.51 17.49
C TYR A 935 28.74 5.35 17.76
N LEU A 936 29.14 4.16 18.22
CA LEU A 936 30.54 3.82 18.48
C LEU A 936 31.37 4.00 17.20
N ASN A 937 32.47 4.74 17.30
CA ASN A 937 33.42 4.95 16.19
C ASN A 937 32.79 5.48 14.89
N ARG A 938 31.66 6.21 14.98
CA ARG A 938 30.94 6.80 13.83
C ARG A 938 30.45 8.24 14.15
N PRO A 939 31.37 9.21 14.29
CA PRO A 939 31.01 10.59 14.63
C PRO A 939 30.15 11.28 13.56
N GLU A 940 30.39 11.01 12.28
CA GLU A 940 29.64 11.60 11.16
C GLU A 940 28.17 11.17 11.20
N LEU A 941 27.90 9.86 11.31
CA LEU A 941 26.54 9.33 11.47
C LEU A 941 25.88 9.82 12.77
N THR A 942 26.67 9.99 13.83
CA THR A 942 26.17 10.55 15.09
C THR A 942 25.71 11.99 14.90
N GLN A 943 26.47 12.84 14.19
CA GLN A 943 26.07 14.22 13.92
C GLN A 943 24.86 14.29 12.98
N GLU A 944 24.75 13.38 12.02
CA GLU A 944 23.60 13.30 11.12
C GLU A 944 22.29 12.94 11.86
N LYS A 945 22.35 11.97 12.78
CA LYS A 945 21.16 11.45 13.47
C LYS A 945 20.85 12.13 14.80
N PHE A 946 21.85 12.66 15.50
CA PHE A 946 21.69 13.37 16.78
C PHE A 946 21.93 14.87 16.59
N ILE A 947 20.88 15.57 16.15
CA ILE A 947 20.91 17.00 15.81
C ILE A 947 20.75 17.87 17.06
N ALA A 948 21.04 19.17 16.97
CA ALA A 948 20.74 20.13 18.03
C ALA A 948 19.22 20.24 18.24
N ASN A 949 18.77 20.38 19.49
CA ASN A 949 17.36 20.60 19.80
C ASN A 949 16.99 22.08 19.66
N PRO A 950 16.20 22.48 18.64
CA PRO A 950 15.85 23.89 18.41
C PRO A 950 14.81 24.42 19.41
N PHE A 951 14.18 23.54 20.20
CA PHE A 951 13.11 23.89 21.14
C PHE A 951 13.59 23.99 22.59
N SER A 952 14.84 23.60 22.87
CA SER A 952 15.39 23.60 24.22
C SER A 952 16.26 24.82 24.47
N THR A 953 16.16 25.37 25.68
CA THR A 953 17.05 26.43 26.18
C THR A 953 18.31 25.87 26.84
N TYR A 954 18.38 24.56 27.07
CA TYR A 954 19.54 23.92 27.68
C TYR A 954 20.69 23.78 26.67
N PRO A 955 21.92 24.23 27.02
CA PRO A 955 23.09 24.05 26.17
C PRO A 955 23.32 22.58 25.82
N ASN A 956 23.66 22.29 24.56
CA ASN A 956 23.95 20.95 24.05
C ASN A 956 22.78 19.95 24.12
N SER A 957 21.53 20.41 24.29
CA SER A 957 20.36 19.54 24.12
C SER A 957 20.29 19.03 22.68
N ARG A 958 20.01 17.72 22.52
CA ARG A 958 19.97 17.03 21.23
C ARG A 958 18.60 16.43 20.96
N LEU A 959 18.28 16.26 19.68
CA LEU A 959 17.20 15.42 19.19
C LEU A 959 17.78 14.26 18.39
N TYR A 960 17.24 13.07 18.57
CA TYR A 960 17.49 11.92 17.72
C TYR A 960 16.41 11.81 16.63
N LYS A 961 16.85 11.73 15.38
CA LYS A 961 16.01 11.52 14.19
C LYS A 961 15.69 10.03 14.01
N THR A 962 14.45 9.63 14.23
CA THR A 962 14.08 8.20 14.23
C THR A 962 13.88 7.61 12.83
N GLY A 963 13.54 8.44 11.83
CA GLY A 963 13.01 8.02 10.55
C GLY A 963 11.58 7.45 10.60
N ASP A 964 10.98 7.31 11.79
CA ASP A 964 9.61 6.83 11.98
C ASP A 964 8.61 7.96 11.69
N LEU A 965 7.56 7.65 10.93
CA LEU A 965 6.43 8.54 10.69
C LEU A 965 5.38 8.31 11.77
N ALA A 966 4.91 9.40 12.37
CA ALA A 966 3.91 9.39 13.42
C ALA A 966 3.01 10.62 13.32
N ARG A 967 1.90 10.61 14.06
CA ARG A 967 1.07 11.80 14.29
C ARG A 967 0.55 11.84 15.73
N TYR A 968 0.28 13.05 16.22
CA TYR A 968 -0.44 13.20 17.49
C TYR A 968 -1.92 12.94 17.29
N LEU A 969 -2.51 12.24 18.26
CA LEU A 969 -3.95 12.15 18.45
C LEU A 969 -4.44 13.33 19.31
N PRO A 970 -5.74 13.66 19.31
CA PRO A 970 -6.29 14.78 20.08
C PRO A 970 -6.05 14.71 21.59
N ASP A 971 -5.84 13.50 22.11
CA ASP A 971 -5.50 13.26 23.51
C ASP A 971 -3.98 13.27 23.76
N GLY A 972 -3.15 13.72 22.83
CA GLY A 972 -1.69 13.74 22.94
C GLY A 972 -1.01 12.37 22.91
N ASN A 973 -1.75 11.27 22.76
CA ASN A 973 -1.13 9.98 22.41
C ASN A 973 -0.55 10.05 20.99
N ILE A 974 0.50 9.28 20.74
CA ILE A 974 1.17 9.24 19.45
C ILE A 974 0.76 7.97 18.71
N GLU A 975 0.30 8.12 17.47
CA GLU A 975 0.04 7.01 16.56
C GLU A 975 1.23 6.81 15.62
N TYR A 976 1.70 5.56 15.51
CA TYR A 976 2.77 5.18 14.60
C TYR A 976 2.21 4.83 13.22
N LEU A 977 2.77 5.43 12.16
CA LEU A 977 2.28 5.33 10.78
C LEU A 977 3.22 4.55 9.85
N GLY A 978 4.39 4.14 10.33
CA GLY A 978 5.39 3.45 9.52
C GLY A 978 6.73 4.18 9.50
N ARG A 979 7.49 3.98 8.42
CA ARG A 979 8.81 4.59 8.22
C ARG A 979 8.87 5.40 6.95
N SER A 980 9.70 6.45 6.99
CA SER A 980 10.01 7.29 5.82
C SER A 980 11.13 6.71 4.94
N ASP A 981 11.90 5.76 5.47
CA ASP A 981 13.04 5.13 4.82
C ASP A 981 12.83 3.63 4.54
N ASN A 982 13.88 2.94 4.09
CA ASN A 982 13.84 1.52 3.72
C ASN A 982 14.14 0.57 4.89
N GLN A 983 14.22 1.08 6.11
CA GLN A 983 14.38 0.23 7.28
C GLN A 983 13.06 -0.46 7.61
N VAL A 984 13.14 -1.71 8.02
CA VAL A 984 11.96 -2.54 8.33
C VAL A 984 12.14 -3.28 9.64
N LYS A 985 11.01 -3.66 10.24
CA LYS A 985 10.94 -4.54 11.41
C LYS A 985 10.25 -5.83 10.98
N ILE A 986 10.97 -6.94 11.07
CA ILE A 986 10.46 -8.29 10.76
C ILE A 986 10.72 -9.19 11.95
N ARG A 987 9.65 -9.68 12.58
CA ARG A 987 9.70 -10.59 13.74
C ARG A 987 10.47 -10.01 14.94
N GLY A 988 10.40 -8.69 15.13
CA GLY A 988 11.11 -7.95 16.17
C GLY A 988 12.54 -7.55 15.78
N PHE A 989 13.06 -8.05 14.66
CA PHE A 989 14.40 -7.71 14.18
C PHE A 989 14.37 -6.41 13.36
N ARG A 990 15.24 -5.48 13.72
CA ARG A 990 15.51 -4.27 12.94
C ARG A 990 16.42 -4.62 11.77
N ILE A 991 15.93 -4.48 10.54
CA ILE A 991 16.63 -4.86 9.31
C ILE A 991 16.72 -3.64 8.41
N GLU A 992 17.94 -3.32 7.98
CA GLU A 992 18.21 -2.35 6.93
C GLU A 992 18.25 -3.10 5.60
N LEU A 993 17.27 -2.88 4.71
CA LEU A 993 17.22 -3.57 3.41
C LEU A 993 18.48 -3.27 2.57
N GLY A 994 19.01 -2.05 2.71
CA GLY A 994 20.27 -1.63 2.10
C GLY A 994 21.49 -2.44 2.54
N GLU A 995 21.50 -3.02 3.75
CA GLU A 995 22.59 -3.90 4.19
C GLU A 995 22.62 -5.20 3.38
N ILE A 996 21.45 -5.78 3.13
CA ILE A 996 21.31 -6.98 2.31
C ILE A 996 21.67 -6.66 0.86
N GLU A 997 21.18 -5.54 0.32
CA GLU A 997 21.50 -5.06 -1.04
C GLU A 997 23.00 -4.85 -1.23
N THR A 998 23.67 -4.23 -0.25
CA THR A 998 25.12 -3.99 -0.25
C THR A 998 25.89 -5.29 -0.25
N VAL A 999 25.54 -6.25 0.61
CA VAL A 999 26.20 -7.56 0.60
C VAL A 999 25.96 -8.28 -0.72
N LEU A 1000 24.73 -8.31 -1.24
CA LEU A 1000 24.42 -8.90 -2.55
C LEU A 1000 25.25 -8.30 -3.69
N SER A 1001 25.49 -6.98 -3.65
CA SER A 1001 26.30 -6.29 -4.67
C SER A 1001 27.78 -6.69 -4.67
N GLN A 1002 28.28 -7.29 -3.58
CA GLN A 1002 29.64 -7.82 -3.49
C GLN A 1002 29.80 -9.16 -4.21
N TYR A 1003 28.70 -9.85 -4.56
CA TYR A 1003 28.77 -11.11 -5.28
C TYR A 1003 29.12 -10.85 -6.77
N PRO A 1004 30.18 -11.45 -7.35
CA PRO A 1004 30.71 -11.06 -8.66
C PRO A 1004 29.72 -11.08 -9.83
N HIS A 1005 28.67 -11.90 -9.72
CA HIS A 1005 27.68 -12.12 -10.78
C HIS A 1005 26.40 -11.28 -10.63
N VAL A 1006 26.32 -10.41 -9.62
CA VAL A 1006 25.20 -9.49 -9.39
C VAL A 1006 25.55 -8.11 -9.95
N GLN A 1007 24.76 -7.61 -10.90
CA GLN A 1007 24.89 -6.27 -11.45
C GLN A 1007 24.12 -5.24 -10.61
N ALA A 1008 22.90 -5.58 -10.20
CA ALA A 1008 22.07 -4.75 -9.33
C ALA A 1008 21.19 -5.64 -8.46
N SER A 1009 20.84 -5.16 -7.28
CA SER A 1009 19.92 -5.82 -6.36
C SER A 1009 18.92 -4.81 -5.80
N CYS A 1010 17.72 -5.28 -5.49
CA CYS A 1010 16.72 -4.55 -4.73
C CYS A 1010 16.06 -5.53 -3.78
N VAL A 1011 16.06 -5.22 -2.48
CA VAL A 1011 15.42 -6.06 -1.47
C VAL A 1011 14.21 -5.32 -0.94
N ILE A 1012 13.07 -5.98 -0.89
CA ILE A 1012 11.84 -5.44 -0.32
C ILE A 1012 11.27 -6.39 0.71
N VAL A 1013 10.42 -5.83 1.57
CA VAL A 1013 9.48 -6.63 2.35
C VAL A 1013 8.21 -6.76 1.55
N ARG A 1014 7.79 -8.00 1.30
CA ARG A 1014 6.47 -8.31 0.79
C ARG A 1014 5.59 -8.87 1.90
N GLU A 1015 4.32 -8.52 1.83
CA GLU A 1015 3.24 -9.01 2.70
C GLU A 1015 2.06 -9.34 1.80
N ASP A 1016 2.15 -10.47 1.10
CA ASP A 1016 1.10 -10.91 0.17
C ASP A 1016 -0.12 -11.50 0.93
N ILE A 1017 0.12 -11.95 2.17
CA ILE A 1017 -0.89 -12.37 3.14
C ILE A 1017 -0.72 -11.47 4.38
N PRO A 1018 -1.78 -10.81 4.88
CA PRO A 1018 -1.70 -9.97 6.07
C PRO A 1018 -1.06 -10.70 7.26
N GLY A 1019 -0.09 -10.07 7.91
CA GLY A 1019 0.72 -10.61 9.01
C GLY A 1019 1.94 -11.43 8.59
N ASN A 1020 2.06 -11.85 7.31
CA ASN A 1020 3.18 -12.67 6.83
C ASN A 1020 4.19 -11.83 6.02
N LYS A 1021 5.02 -11.08 6.74
CA LYS A 1021 6.11 -10.30 6.16
C LYS A 1021 7.30 -11.21 5.79
N ARG A 1022 7.78 -11.07 4.56
CA ARG A 1022 8.95 -11.77 4.02
C ARG A 1022 9.89 -10.86 3.25
N LEU A 1023 11.18 -11.14 3.34
CA LEU A 1023 12.23 -10.53 2.54
C LEU A 1023 12.29 -11.20 1.17
N VAL A 1024 12.22 -10.40 0.11
CA VAL A 1024 12.38 -10.86 -1.27
C VAL A 1024 13.51 -10.07 -1.92
N ALA A 1025 14.48 -10.76 -2.49
CA ALA A 1025 15.60 -10.16 -3.19
C ALA A 1025 15.39 -10.24 -4.71
N TYR A 1026 15.38 -9.09 -5.37
CA TYR A 1026 15.32 -8.98 -6.82
C TYR A 1026 16.72 -8.72 -7.35
N ILE A 1027 17.19 -9.56 -8.27
CA ILE A 1027 18.58 -9.60 -8.70
C ILE A 1027 18.65 -9.41 -10.21
N VAL A 1028 19.48 -8.47 -10.65
CA VAL A 1028 19.86 -8.33 -12.05
C VAL A 1028 21.26 -8.94 -12.21
N PRO A 1029 21.43 -10.00 -13.02
CA PRO A 1029 22.72 -10.65 -13.20
C PRO A 1029 23.64 -9.86 -14.14
N GLN A 1030 24.96 -10.08 -14.04
CA GLN A 1030 25.94 -9.60 -15.03
C GLN A 1030 25.70 -10.26 -16.40
N LYS A 1031 26.02 -9.55 -17.50
CA LYS A 1031 25.62 -9.90 -18.90
C LYS A 1031 26.14 -11.22 -19.47
N GLU A 1032 26.97 -11.99 -18.77
CA GLU A 1032 27.62 -13.19 -19.33
C GLU A 1032 27.61 -14.42 -18.39
N GLN A 1033 27.18 -14.27 -17.12
CA GLN A 1033 27.14 -15.36 -16.14
C GLN A 1033 26.01 -15.12 -15.12
N ARG A 1034 25.12 -16.10 -14.93
CA ARG A 1034 23.99 -16.01 -13.98
C ARG A 1034 24.35 -16.69 -12.66
N ALA A 1035 24.21 -15.98 -11.55
CA ALA A 1035 24.23 -16.59 -10.22
C ALA A 1035 22.98 -17.46 -10.04
N THR A 1036 23.13 -18.64 -9.47
CA THR A 1036 21.99 -19.44 -9.01
C THR A 1036 21.47 -18.91 -7.68
N VAL A 1037 20.19 -19.13 -7.40
CA VAL A 1037 19.57 -18.78 -6.10
C VAL A 1037 20.30 -19.45 -4.94
N SER A 1038 20.75 -20.69 -5.12
CA SER A 1038 21.51 -21.45 -4.12
C SER A 1038 22.85 -20.77 -3.78
N GLU A 1039 23.59 -20.32 -4.79
CA GLU A 1039 24.86 -19.61 -4.60
C GLU A 1039 24.66 -18.27 -3.87
N LEU A 1040 23.66 -17.49 -4.26
CA LEU A 1040 23.34 -16.22 -3.61
C LEU A 1040 22.93 -16.42 -2.15
N ARG A 1041 22.08 -17.43 -1.87
CA ARG A 1041 21.67 -17.77 -0.51
C ARG A 1041 22.86 -18.20 0.34
N SER A 1042 23.71 -19.08 -0.18
CA SER A 1042 24.94 -19.54 0.50
C SER A 1042 25.88 -18.39 0.81
N PHE A 1043 26.07 -17.46 -0.13
CA PHE A 1043 26.89 -16.27 0.05
C PHE A 1043 26.35 -15.34 1.14
N LEU A 1044 25.02 -15.11 1.17
CA LEU A 1044 24.42 -14.28 2.22
C LEU A 1044 24.53 -14.91 3.61
N THR A 1045 24.32 -16.21 3.74
CA THR A 1045 24.42 -16.92 5.04
C THR A 1045 25.82 -16.86 5.64
N GLN A 1046 26.87 -16.70 4.83
CA GLN A 1046 28.24 -16.54 5.31
C GLN A 1046 28.51 -15.15 5.92
N LYS A 1047 27.74 -14.13 5.53
CA LYS A 1047 28.02 -12.72 5.84
C LYS A 1047 26.98 -12.06 6.73
N LEU A 1048 25.73 -12.52 6.66
CA LEU A 1048 24.58 -11.91 7.33
C LEU A 1048 23.98 -12.88 8.36
N PRO A 1049 23.45 -12.35 9.49
CA PRO A 1049 22.65 -13.16 10.41
C PRO A 1049 21.48 -13.84 9.70
N GLU A 1050 21.06 -15.00 10.22
CA GLU A 1050 20.00 -15.82 9.65
C GLU A 1050 18.70 -15.02 9.38
N TYR A 1051 18.31 -14.14 10.31
CA TYR A 1051 17.09 -13.34 10.20
C TYR A 1051 17.11 -12.29 9.08
N MET A 1052 18.28 -11.96 8.50
CA MET A 1052 18.43 -11.03 7.37
C MET A 1052 18.40 -11.74 6.01
N GLY A 1053 18.33 -13.08 5.98
CA GLY A 1053 18.30 -13.85 4.74
C GLY A 1053 16.97 -13.67 3.98
N PRO A 1054 16.98 -13.30 2.68
CA PRO A 1054 15.79 -13.30 1.83
C PRO A 1054 15.15 -14.68 1.74
N GLN A 1055 13.82 -14.76 1.87
CA GLN A 1055 13.10 -16.02 1.68
C GLN A 1055 12.97 -16.40 0.21
N ALA A 1056 12.85 -15.43 -0.70
CA ALA A 1056 12.72 -15.66 -2.15
C ALA A 1056 13.69 -14.80 -2.98
N PHE A 1057 14.09 -15.28 -4.16
CA PHE A 1057 15.02 -14.60 -5.06
C PHE A 1057 14.45 -14.52 -6.48
N VAL A 1058 14.17 -13.32 -6.96
CA VAL A 1058 13.63 -13.11 -8.31
C VAL A 1058 14.73 -12.57 -9.22
N ILE A 1059 15.11 -13.35 -10.23
CA ILE A 1059 16.07 -12.91 -11.24
C ILE A 1059 15.33 -12.10 -12.32
N LEU A 1060 15.78 -10.86 -12.54
CA LEU A 1060 15.22 -9.94 -13.52
C LEU A 1060 16.27 -9.55 -14.57
N ASP A 1061 15.83 -9.27 -15.80
CA ASP A 1061 16.72 -8.69 -16.81
C ASP A 1061 17.08 -7.23 -16.48
N SER A 1062 16.18 -6.51 -15.80
CA SER A 1062 16.40 -5.15 -15.29
C SER A 1062 15.43 -4.83 -14.14
N LEU A 1063 15.80 -3.90 -13.26
CA LEU A 1063 14.89 -3.39 -12.23
C LEU A 1063 13.86 -2.45 -12.88
N PRO A 1064 12.55 -2.58 -12.56
CA PRO A 1064 11.55 -1.62 -13.00
C PRO A 1064 11.86 -0.25 -12.41
N LEU A 1065 11.77 0.81 -13.22
CA LEU A 1065 12.06 2.18 -12.81
C LEU A 1065 10.82 3.06 -12.96
N THR A 1066 10.63 3.97 -12.02
CA THR A 1066 9.72 5.11 -12.14
C THR A 1066 10.16 6.04 -13.27
N PRO A 1067 9.29 6.93 -13.79
CA PRO A 1067 9.67 7.95 -14.76
C PRO A 1067 10.86 8.84 -14.33
N ASN A 1068 11.09 8.96 -13.01
CA ASN A 1068 12.20 9.71 -12.41
C ASN A 1068 13.49 8.88 -12.24
N GLY A 1069 13.55 7.66 -12.78
CA GLY A 1069 14.75 6.80 -12.75
C GLY A 1069 15.03 6.10 -11.42
N LYS A 1070 14.15 6.21 -10.41
CA LYS A 1070 14.22 5.42 -9.16
C LYS A 1070 13.57 4.05 -9.35
N VAL A 1071 14.00 3.03 -8.62
CA VAL A 1071 13.37 1.69 -8.65
C VAL A 1071 11.90 1.78 -8.25
N ASP A 1072 11.00 1.32 -9.12
CA ASP A 1072 9.58 1.20 -8.83
C ASP A 1072 9.32 -0.11 -8.10
N ARG A 1073 9.33 -0.05 -6.78
CA ARG A 1073 9.13 -1.21 -5.91
C ARG A 1073 7.72 -1.81 -6.02
N ARG A 1074 6.72 -1.03 -6.45
CA ARG A 1074 5.34 -1.53 -6.63
C ARG A 1074 5.21 -2.35 -7.92
N ALA A 1075 6.02 -2.03 -8.92
CA ALA A 1075 6.10 -2.77 -10.18
C ALA A 1075 6.96 -4.04 -10.09
N LEU A 1076 7.59 -4.33 -8.95
CA LEU A 1076 8.37 -5.55 -8.77
C LEU A 1076 7.45 -6.78 -8.80
N PRO A 1077 7.74 -7.79 -9.64
CA PRO A 1077 6.86 -8.93 -9.83
C PRO A 1077 6.72 -9.76 -8.55
N ILE A 1078 5.61 -10.46 -8.42
CA ILE A 1078 5.41 -11.43 -7.34
C ILE A 1078 6.40 -12.58 -7.58
N PRO A 1079 7.21 -12.99 -6.58
CA PRO A 1079 8.06 -14.16 -6.73
C PRO A 1079 7.19 -15.37 -7.07
N ASP A 1080 7.45 -15.98 -8.22
CA ASP A 1080 6.83 -17.25 -8.61
C ASP A 1080 7.52 -18.38 -7.84
N LEU A 1081 6.95 -18.68 -6.67
CA LEU A 1081 7.44 -19.75 -5.78
C LEU A 1081 7.33 -21.13 -6.45
N HIS A 1082 6.50 -21.27 -7.48
CA HIS A 1082 6.34 -22.52 -8.24
C HIS A 1082 7.38 -22.64 -9.36
N ALA A 1083 7.80 -21.54 -9.98
CA ALA A 1083 8.82 -21.54 -11.03
C ALA A 1083 10.24 -21.86 -10.51
N GLU A 1084 10.56 -21.55 -9.25
CA GLU A 1084 11.83 -21.95 -8.63
C GLU A 1084 11.99 -23.49 -8.48
N LEU A 1085 10.92 -24.26 -8.67
CA LEU A 1085 10.81 -25.67 -8.23
C LEU A 1085 10.34 -26.67 -9.30
N THR A 1086 10.44 -26.35 -10.59
CA THR A 1086 10.12 -27.32 -11.65
C THR A 1086 11.18 -28.40 -11.88
N ASP A 1087 12.29 -28.40 -11.14
CA ASP A 1087 13.18 -29.56 -11.10
C ASP A 1087 12.65 -30.63 -10.13
N GLN A 1088 11.69 -31.40 -10.67
CA GLN A 1088 11.19 -32.71 -10.22
C GLN A 1088 10.40 -32.73 -8.89
N TYR A 1089 9.09 -32.47 -8.97
CA TYR A 1089 8.15 -32.97 -7.96
C TYR A 1089 8.31 -34.48 -7.82
N VAL A 1090 8.65 -34.93 -6.61
CA VAL A 1090 8.73 -36.35 -6.26
C VAL A 1090 7.67 -36.63 -5.19
N ALA A 1091 6.71 -37.49 -5.54
CA ALA A 1091 5.64 -37.89 -4.63
C ALA A 1091 6.22 -38.65 -3.41
N PRO A 1092 5.57 -38.57 -2.24
CA PRO A 1092 5.92 -39.39 -1.08
C PRO A 1092 5.90 -40.89 -1.43
N ARG A 1093 6.94 -41.62 -1.02
CA ARG A 1093 7.19 -43.03 -1.39
C ARG A 1093 6.95 -43.97 -0.22
N THR A 1094 6.85 -43.44 0.99
CA THR A 1094 6.64 -44.21 2.22
C THR A 1094 5.46 -43.65 3.02
N PRO A 1095 4.82 -44.44 3.89
CA PRO A 1095 3.75 -43.96 4.77
C PRO A 1095 4.18 -42.77 5.66
N THR A 1096 5.46 -42.74 6.06
CA THR A 1096 6.03 -41.61 6.80
C THR A 1096 6.11 -40.35 5.94
N GLU A 1097 6.64 -40.46 4.72
CA GLU A 1097 6.68 -39.33 3.77
C GLU A 1097 5.26 -38.84 3.42
N GLU A 1098 4.27 -39.73 3.27
CA GLU A 1098 2.87 -39.36 3.00
C GLU A 1098 2.26 -38.51 4.12
N ILE A 1099 2.43 -38.95 5.37
CA ILE A 1099 1.94 -38.22 6.54
C ILE A 1099 2.67 -36.87 6.68
N LEU A 1100 3.99 -36.83 6.46
CA LEU A 1100 4.76 -35.59 6.50
C LEU A 1100 4.33 -34.60 5.42
N SER A 1101 4.18 -35.04 4.17
CA SER A 1101 3.69 -34.21 3.06
C SER A 1101 2.27 -33.69 3.33
N LEU A 1102 1.39 -34.49 3.92
CA LEU A 1102 0.04 -34.06 4.33
C LEU A 1102 0.08 -32.98 5.42
N ILE A 1103 0.91 -33.14 6.44
CA ILE A 1103 1.06 -32.14 7.50
C ILE A 1103 1.63 -30.84 6.92
N TRP A 1104 2.64 -30.91 6.04
CA TRP A 1104 3.19 -29.73 5.35
C TRP A 1104 2.14 -29.03 4.49
N ALA A 1105 1.40 -29.76 3.67
CA ALA A 1105 0.34 -29.24 2.83
C ALA A 1105 -0.73 -28.50 3.66
N GLN A 1106 -1.13 -29.04 4.81
CA GLN A 1106 -2.08 -28.41 5.71
C GLN A 1106 -1.54 -27.15 6.39
N VAL A 1107 -0.27 -27.18 6.83
CA VAL A 1107 0.36 -26.04 7.52
C VAL A 1107 0.63 -24.89 6.55
N LEU A 1108 1.09 -25.21 5.34
CA LEU A 1108 1.40 -24.24 4.30
C LEU A 1108 0.18 -23.83 3.47
N LYS A 1109 -0.97 -24.48 3.67
CA LYS A 1109 -2.20 -24.33 2.88
C LYS A 1109 -1.97 -24.56 1.38
N LEU A 1110 -1.22 -25.60 1.05
CA LEU A 1110 -0.90 -26.02 -0.31
C LEU A 1110 -1.66 -27.30 -0.68
N GLU A 1111 -1.96 -27.49 -1.96
CA GLU A 1111 -2.63 -28.71 -2.44
C GLU A 1111 -1.70 -29.93 -2.43
N GLN A 1112 -0.42 -29.76 -2.77
CA GLN A 1112 0.57 -30.84 -2.83
C GLN A 1112 1.96 -30.36 -2.39
N VAL A 1113 2.72 -31.25 -1.74
CA VAL A 1113 4.11 -31.05 -1.31
C VAL A 1113 4.93 -32.31 -1.62
N GLY A 1114 5.96 -32.17 -2.45
CA GLY A 1114 6.93 -33.21 -2.79
C GLY A 1114 7.97 -33.43 -1.70
N ILE A 1115 8.68 -34.57 -1.74
CA ILE A 1115 9.64 -34.95 -0.68
C ILE A 1115 10.96 -34.17 -0.69
N HIS A 1116 11.23 -33.44 -1.77
CA HIS A 1116 12.41 -32.58 -1.91
C HIS A 1116 12.08 -31.09 -1.73
N ASP A 1117 10.82 -30.79 -1.44
CA ASP A 1117 10.32 -29.44 -1.26
C ASP A 1117 10.92 -28.81 0.00
N ASN A 1118 11.28 -27.52 -0.11
CA ASN A 1118 11.82 -26.76 1.00
C ASN A 1118 10.72 -25.97 1.71
N PHE A 1119 10.50 -26.24 2.99
CA PHE A 1119 9.44 -25.64 3.81
C PHE A 1119 9.41 -24.10 3.73
N PHE A 1120 10.59 -23.47 3.81
CA PHE A 1120 10.72 -22.03 3.87
C PHE A 1120 10.50 -21.35 2.51
N THR A 1121 10.75 -22.08 1.43
CA THR A 1121 10.52 -21.58 0.06
C THR A 1121 9.02 -21.48 -0.22
N PHE A 1122 8.22 -22.39 0.35
CA PHE A 1122 6.75 -22.39 0.25
C PHE A 1122 6.04 -21.41 1.19
N GLY A 1123 6.75 -20.40 1.71
CA GLY A 1123 6.18 -19.44 2.67
C GLY A 1123 6.12 -19.96 4.10
N GLY A 1124 6.68 -21.14 4.36
CA GLY A 1124 6.97 -21.62 5.70
C GLY A 1124 7.92 -20.66 6.42
N HIS A 1125 7.70 -20.49 7.70
CA HIS A 1125 8.58 -19.70 8.55
C HIS A 1125 8.64 -20.35 9.93
N SER A 1126 9.52 -19.85 10.81
CA SER A 1126 9.75 -20.43 12.13
C SER A 1126 8.44 -20.69 12.90
N LEU A 1127 7.44 -19.80 12.81
CA LEU A 1127 6.11 -20.04 13.39
C LEU A 1127 5.37 -21.26 12.79
N LEU A 1128 5.28 -21.36 11.46
CA LEU A 1128 4.70 -22.53 10.81
C LEU A 1128 5.54 -23.80 11.07
N ALA A 1129 6.86 -23.67 11.21
CA ALA A 1129 7.74 -24.79 11.53
C ALA A 1129 7.47 -25.34 12.93
N THR A 1130 7.13 -24.49 13.91
CA THR A 1130 6.76 -25.00 15.24
C THR A 1130 5.39 -25.67 15.24
N GLN A 1131 4.41 -25.14 14.51
CA GLN A 1131 3.13 -25.83 14.29
C GLN A 1131 3.32 -27.18 13.59
N LEU A 1132 4.20 -27.21 12.59
CA LEU A 1132 4.61 -28.40 11.87
C LEU A 1132 5.18 -29.46 12.81
N VAL A 1133 6.21 -29.13 13.59
CA VAL A 1133 6.84 -30.06 14.56
C VAL A 1133 5.80 -30.57 15.57
N SER A 1134 4.92 -29.71 16.09
CA SER A 1134 3.85 -30.11 17.01
C SER A 1134 2.90 -31.14 16.39
N ARG A 1135 2.49 -30.93 15.13
CA ARG A 1135 1.64 -31.88 14.38
C ARG A 1135 2.38 -33.18 14.07
N ILE A 1136 3.67 -33.14 13.73
CA ILE A 1136 4.45 -34.35 13.48
C ILE A 1136 4.59 -35.16 14.78
N ARG A 1137 4.94 -34.53 15.91
CA ARG A 1137 4.99 -35.19 17.24
C ARG A 1137 3.66 -35.87 17.56
N THR A 1138 2.53 -35.20 17.30
CA THR A 1138 1.18 -35.73 17.54
C THR A 1138 0.86 -36.94 16.62
N SER A 1139 1.11 -36.80 15.31
CA SER A 1139 0.78 -37.83 14.32
C SER A 1139 1.64 -39.09 14.46
N PHE A 1140 2.91 -38.94 14.79
CA PHE A 1140 3.85 -40.06 14.90
C PHE A 1140 4.06 -40.56 16.33
N LYS A 1141 3.60 -39.82 17.36
CA LYS A 1141 3.83 -40.12 18.78
C LYS A 1141 5.32 -40.30 19.10
N VAL A 1142 6.14 -39.42 18.53
CA VAL A 1142 7.60 -39.37 18.73
C VAL A 1142 7.99 -37.98 19.21
N GLU A 1143 9.11 -37.88 19.92
CA GLU A 1143 9.81 -36.60 20.06
C GLU A 1143 10.76 -36.40 18.88
N LEU A 1144 10.89 -35.14 18.46
CA LEU A 1144 11.68 -34.68 17.31
C LEU A 1144 12.59 -33.54 17.74
#